data_AF-A0A7Y0PME4-F1
#
_entry.id   AF-A0A7Y0PME4-F1
#
_cell.length_a   1.000
_cell.length_b   1.000
_cell.length_c   1.000
_cell.angle_alpha   90.00
_cell.angle_beta   90.00
_cell.angle_gamma   90.00
#
_symmetry.space_group_name_H-M   'P 1'
#
loop_
_entity.id
_entity.type
_entity.pdbx_description
1 polymer ?
#
loop_
_entity_poly.entity_id
_entity_poly.type
_entity_poly.pdbx_seq_one_letter_code
_entity_poly.pdbx_strand_id
1 'polypeptide(L)'
;MQIELYYLAGLAVILFLLYMSAKKHLWSKYILLFSFILLNGVYLIWRTFYTLPTVGIISFIFGLLLLFTEWAGFTQSIIFTILSWKPFKRKTIPLHSFRELPTVDVFIATYNEPEDLLKRTITGSLLMRYPEDKVKVYVCDDGKRPEIKALTESLGAYYISREDNKHAKAGNLNHAMSITNGDIIVTMDADMVPKINFLERTVGHFLDKDVSFVQAPQVFYNADPFQYNLFYEQRLTNEQDFFMRRLEEGKDRFNATMYVGSNALFRRSSLEDIGGFATGVITEDMATGMFLQTDNQKTVFVNETLAVGLSAETFPELLKQRDRWARGNIQVARKWNPLKIKGLSFMQKLLYLDGIHYWFFGIYKMVYLLAPLLFLLFSIYSIQTDFKTLLIFWFPAFFSSMLAFKRMADNKRSVIWSHIYEVSLAPFMAYSVLSEVFLKERGKFNVTSKGIQNDSRNFHWKLTIPYFVLLLMTVVSLCMIGIHLFTPIQIYQNTEMLIINIFWVVYNALAILIALLITVERPRFRGTERFTVKRSATIANNHGLEIPCTVMDLSETGGRIRLNKKEYDRLQLQKEDIYLNVGKAKDIKVKKQWVTKEKDSYFLGVSFVDINSDQYKGLISLLFVESSDIYSSRVYAKASVLGALIQFFFKTEHKPKKLVRKTIREQTSMDICIHLAKKTINGNIVDISNTGCQVKTRRRIDQDTFLIETEDGKKTSVQLHWEKKKGRHYYYGTSFGSNHIKNRIGA
;
A
#
# COMPACT_ATOMS: atom_id res chain seq x y z
N MET A 1 20.17 43.77 7.10
CA MET A 1 19.26 42.93 7.91
C MET A 1 17.80 43.35 7.81
N GLN A 2 17.39 44.57 8.18
CA GLN A 2 15.96 44.96 8.11
C GLN A 2 15.39 44.95 6.69
N ILE A 3 16.09 45.55 5.71
CA ILE A 3 15.65 45.59 4.30
C ILE A 3 15.52 44.18 3.70
N GLU A 4 16.49 43.29 3.96
CA GLU A 4 16.46 41.90 3.49
C GLU A 4 15.29 41.12 4.10
N LEU A 5 14.98 41.35 5.38
CA LEU A 5 13.84 40.72 6.04
C LEU A 5 12.51 41.20 5.43
N TYR A 6 12.37 42.49 5.14
CA TYR A 6 11.21 43.03 4.43
C TYR A 6 11.08 42.44 3.02
N TYR A 7 12.20 42.26 2.31
CA TYR A 7 12.22 41.58 1.01
C TYR A 7 11.73 40.14 1.11
N LEU A 8 12.29 39.34 2.03
CA LEU A 8 11.89 37.94 2.22
C LEU A 8 10.43 37.82 2.65
N ALA A 9 9.97 38.69 3.55
CA ALA A 9 8.58 38.72 4.00
C ALA A 9 7.62 39.10 2.85
N GLY A 10 7.95 40.16 2.09
CA GLY A 10 7.16 40.59 0.94
C GLY A 10 7.05 39.51 -0.13
N LEU A 11 8.17 38.85 -0.46
CA LEU A 11 8.21 37.74 -1.41
C LEU A 11 7.40 36.54 -0.91
N ALA A 12 7.50 36.19 0.38
CA ALA A 12 6.70 35.13 0.97
C ALA A 12 5.19 35.42 0.88
N VAL A 13 4.79 36.66 1.17
CA VAL A 13 3.38 37.09 1.05
C VAL A 13 2.92 36.99 -0.40
N ILE A 14 3.70 37.49 -1.37
CA ILE A 14 3.36 37.41 -2.80
C ILE A 14 3.20 35.95 -3.25
N LEU A 15 4.17 35.08 -2.94
CA LEU A 15 4.10 33.66 -3.30
C LEU A 15 2.90 32.97 -2.64
N PHE A 16 2.58 33.31 -1.40
CA PHE A 16 1.43 32.76 -0.70
C PHE A 16 0.11 33.23 -1.32
N LEU A 17 -0.02 34.51 -1.67
CA LEU A 17 -1.18 35.06 -2.37
C LEU A 17 -1.36 34.40 -3.75
N LEU A 18 -0.27 34.21 -4.50
CA LEU A 18 -0.28 33.45 -5.75
C LEU A 18 -0.76 32.02 -5.52
N TYR A 19 -0.27 31.33 -4.49
CA TYR A 19 -0.75 29.99 -4.16
C TYR A 19 -2.24 29.95 -3.83
N MET A 20 -2.74 30.93 -3.06
CA MET A 20 -4.16 31.02 -2.72
C MET A 20 -5.03 31.30 -3.95
N SER A 21 -4.59 32.20 -4.83
CA SER A 21 -5.26 32.51 -6.11
C SER A 21 -5.21 31.33 -7.10
N ALA A 22 -4.09 30.61 -7.15
CA ALA A 22 -3.89 29.43 -8.00
C ALA A 22 -4.85 28.26 -7.71
N LYS A 23 -5.54 28.28 -6.57
CA LYS A 23 -6.63 27.32 -6.28
C LYS A 23 -7.86 27.56 -7.15
N LYS A 24 -8.10 28.81 -7.56
CA LYS A 24 -9.26 29.22 -8.36
C LYS A 24 -8.89 29.53 -9.80
N HIS A 25 -7.71 30.09 -10.04
CA HIS A 25 -7.34 30.63 -11.35
C HIS A 25 -6.09 29.96 -11.94
N LEU A 26 -6.19 29.52 -13.20
CA LEU A 26 -5.08 28.86 -13.91
C LEU A 26 -3.90 29.80 -14.21
N TRP A 27 -4.16 31.08 -14.52
CA TRP A 27 -3.10 32.05 -14.77
C TRP A 27 -2.17 32.20 -13.54
N SER A 28 -2.76 32.24 -12.34
CA SER A 28 -2.00 32.37 -11.09
C SER A 28 -1.20 31.10 -10.79
N LYS A 29 -1.74 29.93 -11.14
CA LYS A 29 -0.98 28.66 -11.11
C LYS A 29 0.24 28.74 -12.03
N TYR A 30 0.11 29.22 -13.26
CA TYR A 30 1.24 29.32 -14.19
C TYR A 30 2.32 30.28 -13.68
N ILE A 31 1.94 31.43 -13.14
CA ILE A 31 2.88 32.37 -12.53
C ILE A 31 3.59 31.71 -11.34
N LEU A 32 2.87 31.03 -10.44
CA LEU A 32 3.49 30.33 -9.31
C LEU A 32 4.52 29.28 -9.77
N LEU A 33 4.18 28.47 -10.78
CA LEU A 33 5.07 27.43 -11.30
C LEU A 33 6.29 28.02 -12.02
N PHE A 34 6.09 29.12 -12.77
CA PHE A 34 7.18 29.84 -13.40
C PHE A 34 8.11 30.47 -12.36
N SER A 35 7.57 31.16 -11.36
CA SER A 35 8.35 31.71 -10.24
C SER A 35 9.11 30.62 -9.50
N PHE A 36 8.52 29.45 -9.30
CA PHE A 36 9.21 28.30 -8.72
C PHE A 36 10.44 27.89 -9.54
N ILE A 37 10.30 27.67 -10.85
CA ILE A 37 11.42 27.29 -11.73
C ILE A 37 12.49 28.38 -11.72
N LEU A 38 12.09 29.64 -11.86
CA LEU A 38 13.01 30.78 -11.92
C LEU A 38 13.82 30.93 -10.62
N LEU A 39 13.15 30.94 -9.46
CA LEU A 39 13.81 31.12 -8.16
C LEU A 39 14.76 29.96 -7.84
N ASN A 40 14.39 28.72 -8.18
CA ASN A 40 15.28 27.57 -8.00
C ASN A 40 16.47 27.61 -8.98
N GLY A 41 16.25 28.04 -10.23
CA GLY A 41 17.34 28.27 -11.18
C GLY A 41 18.34 29.32 -10.69
N VAL A 42 17.85 30.45 -10.19
CA VAL A 42 18.70 31.51 -9.60
C VAL A 42 19.47 30.98 -8.39
N TYR A 43 18.81 30.25 -7.49
CA TYR A 43 19.46 29.61 -6.35
C TYR A 43 20.60 28.67 -6.79
N LEU A 44 20.35 27.79 -7.76
CA LEU A 44 21.33 26.80 -8.20
C LEU A 44 22.50 27.40 -8.98
N ILE A 45 22.27 28.45 -9.76
CA ILE A 45 23.33 29.22 -10.41
C ILE A 45 24.23 29.83 -9.32
N TRP A 46 23.64 30.51 -8.34
CA TRP A 46 24.40 31.07 -7.21
C TRP A 46 25.18 29.98 -6.44
N ARG A 47 24.50 28.89 -6.09
CA ARG A 47 25.06 27.71 -5.41
C ARG A 47 26.25 27.10 -6.17
N THR A 48 26.22 27.13 -7.51
CA THR A 48 27.28 26.56 -8.37
C THR A 48 28.54 27.41 -8.34
N PHE A 49 28.41 28.74 -8.43
CA PHE A 49 29.56 29.62 -8.61
C PHE A 49 30.14 30.18 -7.30
N TYR A 50 29.34 30.30 -6.25
CA TYR A 50 29.73 31.09 -5.07
C TYR A 50 29.84 30.32 -3.76
N THR A 51 29.42 29.04 -3.71
CA THR A 51 29.28 28.35 -2.41
C THR A 51 29.99 27.00 -2.31
N LEU A 52 30.84 26.65 -3.29
CA LEU A 52 31.63 25.44 -3.21
C LEU A 52 32.74 25.58 -2.15
N PRO A 53 32.89 24.60 -1.23
CA PRO A 53 33.90 24.68 -0.18
C PRO A 53 35.33 24.69 -0.72
N THR A 54 36.15 25.63 -0.26
CA THR A 54 37.59 25.73 -0.57
C THR A 54 38.49 25.31 0.58
N VAL A 55 37.91 25.02 1.75
CA VAL A 55 38.61 24.67 3.00
C VAL A 55 39.23 23.27 3.03
N GLY A 56 39.12 22.48 1.95
CA GLY A 56 39.77 21.17 1.84
C GLY A 56 39.14 20.28 0.77
N ILE A 57 39.89 19.29 0.29
CA ILE A 57 39.48 18.40 -0.81
C ILE A 57 38.24 17.56 -0.46
N ILE A 58 38.15 17.08 0.79
CA ILE A 58 37.01 16.28 1.25
C ILE A 58 35.73 17.14 1.25
N SER A 59 35.79 18.35 1.83
CA SER A 59 34.70 19.32 1.80
C SER A 59 34.30 19.71 0.38
N PHE A 60 35.27 19.91 -0.51
CA PHE A 60 35.00 20.18 -1.93
C PHE A 60 34.25 19.03 -2.61
N ILE A 61 34.67 17.77 -2.41
CA ILE A 61 33.99 16.58 -2.96
C ILE A 61 32.55 16.48 -2.44
N PHE A 62 32.34 16.59 -1.12
CA PHE A 62 30.98 16.54 -0.56
C PHE A 62 30.13 17.74 -1.00
N GLY A 63 30.75 18.90 -1.21
CA GLY A 63 30.09 20.07 -1.80
C GLY A 63 29.65 19.85 -3.25
N LEU A 64 30.48 19.18 -4.07
CA LEU A 64 30.12 18.76 -5.43
C LEU A 64 29.03 17.69 -5.43
N LEU A 65 29.10 16.72 -4.54
CA LEU A 65 28.06 15.69 -4.39
C LEU A 65 26.72 16.35 -4.05
N LEU A 66 26.69 17.22 -3.04
CA LEU A 66 25.47 17.94 -2.67
C LEU A 66 24.95 18.78 -3.86
N LEU A 67 25.81 19.56 -4.51
CA LEU A 67 25.44 20.35 -5.69
C LEU A 67 24.83 19.49 -6.82
N PHE A 68 25.44 18.34 -7.11
CA PHE A 68 24.92 17.40 -8.09
C PHE A 68 23.52 16.90 -7.71
N THR A 69 23.30 16.56 -6.44
CA THR A 69 21.98 16.12 -5.97
C THR A 69 20.93 17.21 -6.02
N GLU A 70 21.31 18.48 -5.82
CA GLU A 70 20.42 19.64 -5.91
C GLU A 70 20.01 19.89 -7.37
N TRP A 71 20.96 19.85 -8.31
CA TRP A 71 20.66 19.91 -9.75
C TRP A 71 19.81 18.73 -10.22
N ALA A 72 20.12 17.51 -9.78
CA ALA A 72 19.31 16.32 -10.07
C ALA A 72 17.86 16.50 -9.61
N GLY A 73 17.64 16.87 -8.34
CA GLY A 73 16.29 17.14 -7.82
C GLY A 73 15.55 18.27 -8.57
N PHE A 74 16.28 19.30 -9.00
CA PHE A 74 15.70 20.37 -9.80
C PHE A 74 15.27 19.92 -11.20
N THR A 75 16.07 19.09 -11.89
CA THR A 75 15.65 18.52 -13.18
C THR A 75 14.38 17.69 -13.05
N GLN A 76 14.24 16.85 -12.03
CA GLN A 76 13.00 16.11 -11.77
C GLN A 76 11.82 17.06 -11.49
N SER A 77 12.08 18.16 -10.78
CA SER A 77 11.03 19.14 -10.48
C SER A 77 10.59 19.92 -11.72
N ILE A 78 11.48 20.16 -12.69
CA ILE A 78 11.12 20.71 -14.01
C ILE A 78 10.20 19.72 -14.74
N ILE A 79 10.57 18.43 -14.80
CA ILE A 79 9.72 17.41 -15.43
C ILE A 79 8.35 17.35 -14.76
N PHE A 80 8.31 17.30 -13.43
CA PHE A 80 7.05 17.30 -12.71
C PHE A 80 6.21 18.56 -12.99
N THR A 81 6.86 19.72 -13.17
CA THR A 81 6.20 20.97 -13.56
C THR A 81 5.61 20.90 -14.96
N ILE A 82 6.34 20.32 -15.93
CA ILE A 82 5.88 20.09 -17.30
C ILE A 82 4.63 19.20 -17.31
N LEU A 83 4.69 18.06 -16.59
CA LEU A 83 3.56 17.12 -16.43
C LEU A 83 2.37 17.77 -15.71
N SER A 84 2.63 18.79 -14.89
CA SER A 84 1.62 19.47 -14.09
C SER A 84 1.07 20.74 -14.72
N TRP A 85 1.62 21.21 -15.83
CA TRP A 85 1.31 22.52 -16.39
C TRP A 85 -0.18 22.63 -16.69
N LYS A 86 -0.67 21.82 -17.64
CA LYS A 86 -2.08 21.79 -18.06
C LYS A 86 -2.79 20.57 -17.48
N PRO A 87 -3.97 20.71 -16.85
CA PRO A 87 -4.82 19.57 -16.52
C PRO A 87 -5.15 18.77 -17.77
N PHE A 88 -5.11 17.44 -17.65
CA PHE A 88 -5.39 16.54 -18.76
C PHE A 88 -6.25 15.39 -18.25
N LYS A 89 -7.34 15.07 -18.93
CA LYS A 89 -8.20 13.93 -18.59
C LYS A 89 -8.83 13.40 -19.86
N ARG A 90 -8.69 12.10 -20.09
CA ARG A 90 -9.33 11.41 -21.21
C ARG A 90 -10.84 11.34 -20.99
N LYS A 91 -11.61 11.49 -22.07
CA LYS A 91 -13.04 11.21 -22.07
C LYS A 91 -13.24 9.72 -22.35
N THR A 92 -14.20 9.12 -21.67
CA THR A 92 -14.62 7.74 -21.97
C THR A 92 -15.30 7.68 -23.32
N ILE A 93 -14.98 6.64 -24.07
CA ILE A 93 -15.61 6.34 -25.36
C ILE A 93 -16.54 5.14 -25.15
N PRO A 94 -17.87 5.30 -25.32
CA PRO A 94 -18.82 4.21 -25.11
C PRO A 94 -18.63 3.06 -26.11
N LEU A 95 -18.87 1.82 -25.66
CA LEU A 95 -18.77 0.62 -26.50
C LEU A 95 -19.71 0.63 -27.71
N HIS A 96 -20.89 1.25 -27.60
CA HIS A 96 -21.84 1.39 -28.72
C HIS A 96 -21.30 2.26 -29.88
N SER A 97 -20.11 2.84 -29.73
CA SER A 97 -19.42 3.57 -30.81
C SER A 97 -18.74 2.62 -31.80
N PHE A 98 -18.57 1.35 -31.45
CA PHE A 98 -18.11 0.31 -32.37
C PHE A 98 -19.25 -0.18 -33.27
N ARG A 99 -18.93 -0.45 -34.54
CA ARG A 99 -19.82 -1.22 -35.43
C ARG A 99 -19.83 -2.70 -35.04
N GLU A 100 -18.65 -3.23 -34.76
CA GLU A 100 -18.44 -4.57 -34.22
C GLU A 100 -17.44 -4.48 -33.08
N LEU A 101 -17.77 -5.13 -31.96
CA LEU A 101 -16.90 -5.16 -30.79
C LEU A 101 -15.72 -6.12 -31.02
N PRO A 102 -14.48 -5.69 -30.70
CA PRO A 102 -13.32 -6.56 -30.80
C PRO A 102 -13.42 -7.71 -29.79
N THR A 103 -12.82 -8.85 -30.13
CA THR A 103 -12.60 -9.95 -29.19
C THR A 103 -11.52 -9.60 -28.17
N VAL A 104 -11.66 -10.11 -26.95
CA VAL A 104 -10.79 -9.78 -25.81
C VAL A 104 -10.30 -11.06 -25.14
N ASP A 105 -8.98 -11.24 -25.08
CA ASP A 105 -8.34 -12.26 -24.27
C ASP A 105 -7.82 -11.64 -22.97
N VAL A 106 -8.22 -12.16 -21.82
CA VAL A 106 -7.75 -11.72 -20.50
C VAL A 106 -6.72 -12.71 -19.98
N PHE A 107 -5.47 -12.28 -19.87
CA PHE A 107 -4.37 -13.08 -19.33
C PHE A 107 -4.13 -12.74 -17.85
N ILE A 108 -4.32 -13.74 -17.00
CA ILE A 108 -3.99 -13.70 -15.57
C ILE A 108 -2.69 -14.48 -15.38
N ALA A 109 -1.57 -13.78 -15.21
CA ALA A 109 -0.27 -14.42 -15.03
C ALA A 109 -0.04 -14.84 -13.57
N THR A 110 0.44 -16.06 -13.35
CA THR A 110 0.70 -16.59 -12.01
C THR A 110 1.88 -17.57 -11.99
N TYR A 111 2.52 -17.68 -10.83
CA TYR A 111 3.63 -18.61 -10.58
C TYR A 111 3.46 -19.37 -9.26
N ASN A 112 3.25 -18.67 -8.14
CA ASN A 112 3.15 -19.28 -6.81
C ASN A 112 2.06 -18.65 -5.92
N GLU A 113 1.21 -17.80 -6.50
CA GLU A 113 0.14 -17.14 -5.77
C GLU A 113 -0.90 -18.14 -5.27
N PRO A 114 -1.43 -17.98 -4.05
CA PRO A 114 -2.36 -18.94 -3.47
C PRO A 114 -3.67 -19.04 -4.24
N GLU A 115 -4.30 -20.22 -4.16
CA GLU A 115 -5.56 -20.55 -4.83
C GLU A 115 -6.67 -19.51 -4.56
N ASP A 116 -6.88 -19.13 -3.29
CA ASP A 116 -7.91 -18.14 -2.91
C ASP A 116 -7.72 -16.78 -3.58
N LEU A 117 -6.47 -16.36 -3.79
CA LEU A 117 -6.15 -15.10 -4.45
C LEU A 117 -6.50 -15.17 -5.95
N LEU A 118 -6.12 -16.27 -6.61
CA LEU A 118 -6.45 -16.52 -8.01
C LEU A 118 -7.96 -16.65 -8.23
N LYS A 119 -8.63 -17.41 -7.37
CA LYS A 119 -10.09 -17.58 -7.40
C LYS A 119 -10.81 -16.24 -7.42
N ARG A 120 -10.37 -15.29 -6.59
CA ARG A 120 -10.91 -13.92 -6.55
C ARG A 120 -10.74 -13.20 -7.89
N THR A 121 -9.54 -13.22 -8.46
CA THR A 121 -9.19 -12.50 -9.69
C THR A 121 -9.84 -13.11 -10.93
N ILE A 122 -9.89 -14.44 -11.03
CA ILE A 122 -10.61 -15.17 -12.09
C ILE A 122 -12.09 -14.81 -12.02
N THR A 123 -12.70 -14.89 -10.83
CA THR A 123 -14.10 -14.54 -10.63
C THR A 123 -14.40 -13.10 -11.01
N GLY A 124 -13.56 -12.13 -10.61
CA GLY A 124 -13.73 -10.74 -11.01
C GLY A 124 -13.62 -10.53 -12.52
N SER A 125 -12.71 -11.24 -13.18
CA SER A 125 -12.51 -11.15 -14.63
C SER A 125 -13.70 -11.71 -15.42
N LEU A 126 -14.28 -12.82 -14.96
CA LEU A 126 -15.49 -13.42 -15.55
C LEU A 126 -16.75 -12.56 -15.35
N LEU A 127 -16.75 -11.62 -14.40
CA LEU A 127 -17.89 -10.74 -14.10
C LEU A 127 -17.86 -9.40 -14.87
N MET A 128 -16.83 -9.14 -15.69
CA MET A 128 -16.75 -7.91 -16.48
C MET A 128 -17.89 -7.85 -17.50
N ARG A 129 -18.54 -6.68 -17.65
CA ARG A 129 -19.59 -6.46 -18.64
C ARG A 129 -19.01 -6.33 -20.04
N TYR A 130 -19.27 -7.33 -20.86
CA TYR A 130 -18.98 -7.41 -22.28
C TYR A 130 -19.76 -8.61 -22.87
N PRO A 131 -20.00 -8.71 -24.19
CA PRO A 131 -20.59 -9.92 -24.76
C PRO A 131 -19.78 -11.18 -24.43
N GLU A 132 -20.45 -12.21 -23.91
CA GLU A 132 -19.82 -13.44 -23.38
C GLU A 132 -19.03 -14.18 -24.46
N ASP A 133 -19.49 -14.16 -25.71
CA ASP A 133 -18.83 -14.76 -26.87
C ASP A 133 -17.56 -14.01 -27.31
N LYS A 134 -17.36 -12.78 -26.82
CA LYS A 134 -16.24 -11.91 -27.20
C LYS A 134 -15.18 -11.77 -26.10
N VAL A 135 -15.35 -12.34 -24.91
CA VAL A 135 -14.32 -12.35 -23.85
C VAL A 135 -13.92 -13.76 -23.47
N LYS A 136 -12.62 -14.03 -23.43
CA LYS A 136 -12.07 -15.27 -22.89
C LYS A 136 -11.07 -14.98 -21.79
N VAL A 137 -11.19 -15.64 -20.66
CA VAL A 137 -10.29 -15.49 -19.50
C VAL A 137 -9.34 -16.67 -19.45
N TYR A 138 -8.04 -16.41 -19.49
CA TYR A 138 -6.97 -17.40 -19.43
C TYR A 138 -6.10 -17.20 -18.19
N VAL A 139 -5.89 -18.28 -17.44
CA VAL A 139 -4.93 -18.35 -16.35
C VAL A 139 -3.63 -18.92 -16.90
N CYS A 140 -2.59 -18.11 -16.93
CA CYS A 140 -1.28 -18.43 -17.47
C CYS A 140 -0.35 -18.80 -16.30
N ASP A 141 -0.16 -20.09 -16.05
CA ASP A 141 0.49 -20.62 -14.85
C ASP A 141 1.88 -21.22 -15.12
N ASP A 142 2.93 -20.46 -14.81
CA ASP A 142 4.32 -20.92 -14.86
C ASP A 142 4.68 -21.88 -13.70
N GLY A 143 3.79 -22.00 -12.71
CA GLY A 143 3.92 -22.93 -11.59
C GLY A 143 3.48 -24.37 -11.91
N LYS A 144 2.71 -24.55 -13.00
CA LYS A 144 2.22 -25.87 -13.48
C LYS A 144 1.45 -26.64 -12.41
N ARG A 145 0.55 -25.95 -11.71
CA ARG A 145 -0.15 -26.45 -10.51
C ARG A 145 -1.47 -27.14 -10.87
N PRO A 146 -1.61 -28.46 -10.65
CA PRO A 146 -2.85 -29.19 -10.97
C PRO A 146 -4.09 -28.64 -10.26
N GLU A 147 -3.93 -28.19 -9.01
CA GLU A 147 -5.00 -27.56 -8.23
C GLU A 147 -5.50 -26.26 -8.86
N ILE A 148 -4.60 -25.45 -9.42
CA ILE A 148 -4.96 -24.21 -10.11
C ILE A 148 -5.64 -24.50 -11.45
N LYS A 149 -5.20 -25.55 -12.16
CA LYS A 149 -5.88 -26.02 -13.36
C LYS A 149 -7.33 -26.43 -13.06
N ALA A 150 -7.53 -27.28 -12.06
CA ALA A 150 -8.86 -27.72 -11.64
C ALA A 150 -9.75 -26.55 -11.21
N LEU A 151 -9.22 -25.61 -10.42
CA LEU A 151 -9.92 -24.38 -10.06
C LEU A 151 -10.34 -23.58 -11.30
N THR A 152 -9.39 -23.34 -12.22
CA THR A 152 -9.60 -22.52 -13.43
C THR A 152 -10.73 -23.10 -14.29
N GLU A 153 -10.69 -24.40 -14.55
CA GLU A 153 -11.70 -25.12 -15.32
C GLU A 153 -13.06 -25.11 -14.60
N SER A 154 -13.08 -25.29 -13.26
CA SER A 154 -14.32 -25.26 -12.47
C SER A 154 -15.05 -23.91 -12.48
N LEU A 155 -14.32 -22.81 -12.71
CA LEU A 155 -14.89 -21.46 -12.81
C LEU A 155 -15.34 -21.10 -14.23
N GLY A 156 -14.97 -21.91 -15.24
CA GLY A 156 -15.25 -21.64 -16.65
C GLY A 156 -14.19 -20.76 -17.34
N ALA A 157 -12.98 -20.68 -16.78
CA ALA A 157 -11.82 -20.04 -17.42
C ALA A 157 -10.91 -21.08 -18.09
N TYR A 158 -10.00 -20.63 -18.94
CA TYR A 158 -9.07 -21.47 -19.68
C TYR A 158 -7.71 -21.53 -18.97
N TYR A 159 -7.11 -22.70 -18.87
CA TYR A 159 -5.79 -22.88 -18.26
C TYR A 159 -4.71 -22.98 -19.34
N ILE A 160 -3.63 -22.20 -19.19
CA ILE A 160 -2.45 -22.24 -20.05
C ILE A 160 -1.23 -22.47 -19.16
N SER A 161 -0.39 -23.42 -19.56
CA SER A 161 0.95 -23.61 -19.00
C SER A 161 1.93 -23.92 -20.13
N ARG A 162 3.23 -23.81 -19.85
CA ARG A 162 4.30 -24.06 -20.82
C ARG A 162 5.40 -24.95 -20.25
N GLU A 163 6.21 -25.53 -21.12
CA GLU A 163 7.26 -26.46 -20.70
C GLU A 163 8.47 -25.78 -20.03
N ASP A 164 8.90 -24.62 -20.53
CA ASP A 164 10.01 -23.86 -19.94
C ASP A 164 9.54 -22.57 -19.23
N ASN A 165 10.27 -22.15 -18.20
CA ASN A 165 9.97 -20.91 -17.47
C ASN A 165 10.89 -19.77 -17.92
N LYS A 166 11.31 -19.77 -19.21
CA LYS A 166 12.23 -18.75 -19.71
C LYS A 166 11.55 -17.38 -19.73
N HIS A 167 12.30 -16.36 -19.37
CA HIS A 167 11.83 -14.97 -19.33
C HIS A 167 10.63 -14.70 -18.40
N ALA A 168 10.38 -15.58 -17.43
CA ALA A 168 9.36 -15.40 -16.39
C ALA A 168 8.01 -14.91 -16.98
N LYS A 169 7.38 -13.90 -16.37
CA LYS A 169 6.09 -13.34 -16.78
C LYS A 169 6.01 -12.95 -18.27
N ALA A 170 7.03 -12.28 -18.81
CA ALA A 170 7.06 -11.89 -20.23
C ALA A 170 6.96 -13.12 -21.16
N GLY A 171 7.73 -14.16 -20.85
CA GLY A 171 7.69 -15.41 -21.62
C GLY A 171 6.35 -16.14 -21.50
N ASN A 172 5.74 -16.11 -20.31
CA ASN A 172 4.43 -16.70 -20.05
C ASN A 172 3.34 -16.01 -20.88
N LEU A 173 3.31 -14.67 -20.86
CA LEU A 173 2.37 -13.88 -21.66
C LEU A 173 2.58 -14.07 -23.17
N ASN A 174 3.84 -14.13 -23.63
CA ASN A 174 4.14 -14.41 -25.04
C ASN A 174 3.70 -15.81 -25.48
N HIS A 175 3.85 -16.82 -24.61
CA HIS A 175 3.36 -18.16 -24.91
C HIS A 175 1.83 -18.17 -25.03
N ALA A 176 1.12 -17.57 -24.07
CA ALA A 176 -0.33 -17.44 -24.14
C ALA A 176 -0.78 -16.70 -25.41
N MET A 177 -0.09 -15.62 -25.78
CA MET A 177 -0.35 -14.88 -27.01
C MET A 177 -0.22 -15.77 -28.25
N SER A 178 0.76 -16.68 -28.31
CA SER A 178 1.00 -17.55 -29.47
C SER A 178 -0.08 -18.61 -29.73
N ILE A 179 -0.92 -18.91 -28.74
CA ILE A 179 -1.95 -19.95 -28.81
C ILE A 179 -3.38 -19.42 -28.66
N THR A 180 -3.54 -18.09 -28.68
CA THR A 180 -4.83 -17.38 -28.55
C THR A 180 -4.96 -16.34 -29.66
N ASN A 181 -6.16 -15.82 -29.90
CA ASN A 181 -6.46 -15.05 -31.12
C ASN A 181 -7.35 -13.80 -30.92
N GLY A 182 -7.55 -13.34 -29.68
CA GLY A 182 -8.37 -12.16 -29.39
C GLY A 182 -7.73 -10.85 -29.87
N ASP A 183 -8.50 -9.96 -30.49
CA ASP A 183 -8.01 -8.69 -31.05
C ASP A 183 -7.32 -7.79 -30.02
N ILE A 184 -7.81 -7.84 -28.77
CA ILE A 184 -7.30 -7.09 -27.62
C ILE A 184 -6.84 -8.07 -26.54
N ILE A 185 -5.64 -7.84 -26.00
CA ILE A 185 -5.08 -8.61 -24.88
C ILE A 185 -5.16 -7.76 -23.62
N VAL A 186 -5.77 -8.27 -22.56
CA VAL A 186 -5.78 -7.66 -21.22
C VAL A 186 -4.78 -8.40 -20.34
N THR A 187 -3.88 -7.69 -19.67
CA THR A 187 -2.99 -8.31 -18.68
C THR A 187 -3.44 -7.96 -17.26
N MET A 188 -3.67 -8.97 -16.44
CA MET A 188 -3.96 -8.86 -15.01
C MET A 188 -2.94 -9.65 -14.18
N ASP A 189 -2.43 -9.03 -13.11
CA ASP A 189 -1.73 -9.77 -12.07
C ASP A 189 -2.71 -10.65 -11.29
N ALA A 190 -2.21 -11.77 -10.76
CA ALA A 190 -3.01 -12.71 -9.96
C ALA A 190 -3.71 -12.08 -8.76
N ASP A 191 -3.25 -10.92 -8.27
CA ASP A 191 -3.84 -10.18 -7.15
C ASP A 191 -4.67 -8.96 -7.55
N MET A 192 -4.92 -8.73 -8.84
CA MET A 192 -5.68 -7.58 -9.36
C MET A 192 -7.09 -7.98 -9.82
N VAL A 193 -8.10 -7.58 -9.06
CA VAL A 193 -9.50 -7.90 -9.36
C VAL A 193 -10.12 -6.76 -10.18
N PRO A 194 -10.54 -6.99 -11.44
CA PRO A 194 -11.18 -5.95 -12.24
C PRO A 194 -12.58 -5.63 -11.72
N LYS A 195 -13.00 -4.38 -11.96
CA LYS A 195 -14.37 -3.90 -11.75
C LYS A 195 -15.28 -4.29 -12.89
N ILE A 196 -16.59 -4.27 -12.63
CA ILE A 196 -17.62 -4.71 -13.58
C ILE A 196 -17.53 -3.95 -14.91
N ASN A 197 -17.13 -2.68 -14.86
CA ASN A 197 -17.07 -1.77 -15.98
C ASN A 197 -15.66 -1.64 -16.59
N PHE A 198 -14.69 -2.50 -16.22
CA PHE A 198 -13.31 -2.38 -16.70
C PHE A 198 -13.23 -2.28 -18.23
N LEU A 199 -13.85 -3.21 -18.96
CA LEU A 199 -13.85 -3.23 -20.42
C LEU A 199 -14.67 -2.09 -21.02
N GLU A 200 -15.86 -1.79 -20.47
CA GLU A 200 -16.71 -0.67 -20.91
C GLU A 200 -16.00 0.69 -20.87
N ARG A 201 -15.07 0.86 -19.93
CA ARG A 201 -14.35 2.12 -19.71
C ARG A 201 -13.03 2.20 -20.46
N THR A 202 -12.54 1.11 -21.05
CA THR A 202 -11.19 1.02 -21.63
C THR A 202 -11.19 0.65 -23.11
N VAL A 203 -11.98 -0.34 -23.53
CA VAL A 203 -11.97 -0.88 -24.90
C VAL A 203 -12.35 0.18 -25.94
N GLY A 204 -13.22 1.12 -25.58
CA GLY A 204 -13.61 2.28 -26.41
C GLY A 204 -12.44 3.04 -27.06
N HIS A 205 -11.28 3.07 -26.41
CA HIS A 205 -10.11 3.78 -26.90
C HIS A 205 -9.45 3.15 -28.13
N PHE A 206 -9.67 1.86 -28.40
CA PHE A 206 -9.15 1.17 -29.58
C PHE A 206 -9.91 1.47 -30.88
N LEU A 207 -10.94 2.33 -30.84
CA LEU A 207 -11.51 2.91 -32.06
C LEU A 207 -10.50 3.76 -32.84
N ASP A 208 -9.58 4.39 -32.12
CA ASP A 208 -8.39 4.98 -32.73
C ASP A 208 -7.41 3.84 -33.07
N LYS A 209 -7.15 3.65 -34.37
CA LYS A 209 -6.30 2.57 -34.87
C LYS A 209 -4.85 2.73 -34.42
N ASP A 210 -4.42 3.95 -34.11
CA ASP A 210 -3.07 4.22 -33.65
C ASP A 210 -2.90 3.84 -32.17
N VAL A 211 -3.98 3.63 -31.41
CA VAL A 211 -3.88 3.25 -30.00
C VAL A 211 -3.38 1.81 -29.88
N SER A 212 -2.17 1.68 -29.34
CA SER A 212 -1.47 0.42 -29.13
C SER A 212 -1.77 -0.18 -27.76
N PHE A 213 -1.88 0.65 -26.72
CA PHE A 213 -2.32 0.19 -25.40
C PHE A 213 -3.04 1.24 -24.55
N VAL A 214 -3.81 0.73 -23.59
CA VAL A 214 -4.57 1.49 -22.60
C VAL A 214 -4.18 1.00 -21.21
N GLN A 215 -3.82 1.91 -20.31
CA GLN A 215 -3.44 1.62 -18.92
C GLN A 215 -4.47 2.20 -17.94
N ALA A 216 -4.91 1.41 -16.97
CA ALA A 216 -5.66 1.87 -15.80
C ALA A 216 -4.78 1.82 -14.53
N PRO A 217 -5.00 2.67 -13.52
CA PRO A 217 -4.17 2.70 -12.32
C PRO A 217 -4.22 1.38 -11.54
N GLN A 218 -3.11 1.03 -10.90
CA GLN A 218 -3.09 0.04 -9.82
C GLN A 218 -3.56 0.70 -8.53
N VAL A 219 -4.67 0.23 -7.98
CA VAL A 219 -5.26 0.73 -6.73
C VAL A 219 -5.35 -0.43 -5.75
N PHE A 220 -5.00 -0.20 -4.49
CA PHE A 220 -4.88 -1.27 -3.51
C PHE A 220 -5.96 -1.19 -2.44
N TYR A 221 -6.52 -2.35 -2.11
CA TYR A 221 -7.60 -2.43 -1.13
C TYR A 221 -7.11 -2.65 0.30
N ASN A 222 -5.91 -3.21 0.48
CA ASN A 222 -5.24 -3.32 1.76
C ASN A 222 -4.33 -2.10 2.02
N ALA A 223 -4.04 -1.86 3.29
CA ALA A 223 -3.12 -0.81 3.71
C ALA A 223 -1.66 -1.24 3.50
N ASP A 224 -0.86 -0.37 2.89
CA ASP A 224 0.59 -0.53 2.79
C ASP A 224 1.26 -0.41 4.18
N PRO A 225 2.56 -0.70 4.32
CA PRO A 225 3.23 -0.66 5.62
C PRO A 225 3.25 0.73 6.28
N PHE A 226 3.30 1.81 5.50
CA PHE A 226 3.25 3.18 6.04
C PHE A 226 1.88 3.48 6.64
N GLN A 227 0.82 3.06 5.95
CA GLN A 227 -0.55 3.18 6.42
C GLN A 227 -0.82 2.28 7.64
N TYR A 228 -0.41 1.01 7.57
CA TYR A 228 -0.77 0.00 8.55
C TYR A 228 0.03 0.10 9.86
N ASN A 229 1.36 0.20 9.77
CA ASN A 229 2.23 0.20 10.96
C ASN A 229 2.09 1.51 11.76
N LEU A 230 1.72 2.61 11.11
CA LEU A 230 1.47 3.90 11.77
C LEU A 230 0.00 4.12 12.19
N PHE A 231 -0.89 3.13 12.04
CA PHE A 231 -2.33 3.23 12.33
C PHE A 231 -3.06 4.35 11.55
N TYR A 232 -2.62 4.60 10.33
CA TYR A 232 -3.01 5.71 9.46
C TYR A 232 -3.79 5.27 8.23
N GLU A 233 -4.38 4.07 8.25
CA GLU A 233 -5.06 3.43 7.13
C GLU A 233 -6.16 4.28 6.51
N GLN A 234 -6.83 5.14 7.30
CA GLN A 234 -7.93 6.00 6.83
C GLN A 234 -7.49 7.43 6.51
N ARG A 235 -6.23 7.80 6.77
CA ARG A 235 -5.74 9.19 6.71
C ARG A 235 -4.65 9.41 5.67
N LEU A 236 -3.88 8.38 5.35
CA LEU A 236 -2.73 8.45 4.45
C LEU A 236 -3.06 7.79 3.11
N THR A 237 -2.57 8.35 2.00
CA THR A 237 -2.61 7.74 0.66
C THR A 237 -1.82 6.45 0.63
N ASN A 238 -2.16 5.53 -0.28
CA ASN A 238 -1.19 4.50 -0.62
C ASN A 238 0.02 5.19 -1.26
N GLU A 239 1.22 4.71 -0.96
CA GLU A 239 2.44 5.31 -1.49
C GLU A 239 2.41 5.49 -3.02
N GLN A 240 1.84 4.53 -3.76
CA GLN A 240 1.85 4.51 -5.23
C GLN A 240 0.80 5.41 -5.88
N ASP A 241 -0.23 5.86 -5.13
CA ASP A 241 -1.31 6.68 -5.68
C ASP A 241 -0.79 7.97 -6.32
N PHE A 242 0.32 8.51 -5.81
CA PHE A 242 0.93 9.71 -6.37
C PHE A 242 1.47 9.48 -7.79
N PHE A 243 2.15 8.36 -8.02
CA PHE A 243 2.62 8.01 -9.36
C PHE A 243 1.43 7.68 -10.27
N MET A 244 0.62 6.69 -9.87
CA MET A 244 -0.46 6.15 -10.69
C MET A 244 -1.53 7.17 -11.04
N ARG A 245 -1.94 8.03 -10.10
CA ARG A 245 -3.12 8.88 -10.31
C ARG A 245 -2.79 10.32 -10.62
N ARG A 246 -1.51 10.70 -10.62
CA ARG A 246 -1.09 12.08 -10.86
C ARG A 246 0.04 12.22 -11.87
N LEU A 247 1.07 11.39 -11.80
CA LEU A 247 2.17 11.45 -12.74
C LEU A 247 1.77 10.83 -14.08
N GLU A 248 1.17 9.64 -14.08
CA GLU A 248 0.71 8.96 -15.31
C GLU A 248 -0.29 9.78 -16.13
N GLU A 249 -1.24 10.45 -15.47
CA GLU A 249 -2.18 11.37 -16.14
C GLU A 249 -1.44 12.54 -16.85
N GLY A 250 -0.37 13.04 -16.22
CA GLY A 250 0.47 14.06 -16.84
C GLY A 250 1.27 13.51 -18.04
N LYS A 251 1.73 12.25 -17.95
CA LYS A 251 2.50 11.59 -19.01
C LYS A 251 1.64 11.24 -20.23
N ASP A 252 0.39 10.86 -20.03
CA ASP A 252 -0.58 10.57 -21.10
C ASP A 252 -0.76 11.77 -22.06
N ARG A 253 -0.71 13.00 -21.52
CA ARG A 253 -0.75 14.22 -22.35
C ARG A 253 0.37 14.26 -23.41
N PHE A 254 1.50 13.63 -23.13
CA PHE A 254 2.68 13.59 -24.01
C PHE A 254 2.82 12.24 -24.73
N ASN A 255 1.76 11.43 -24.77
CA ASN A 255 1.80 10.08 -25.34
C ASN A 255 2.87 9.19 -24.71
N ALA A 256 3.10 9.35 -23.40
CA ALA A 256 4.17 8.70 -22.66
C ALA A 256 3.66 7.90 -21.45
N THR A 257 2.41 7.41 -21.54
CA THR A 257 1.82 6.56 -20.50
C THR A 257 2.71 5.34 -20.30
N MET A 258 3.03 4.99 -19.06
CA MET A 258 3.87 3.83 -18.79
C MET A 258 3.00 2.59 -18.64
N TYR A 259 3.42 1.47 -19.25
CA TYR A 259 2.87 0.17 -18.89
C TYR A 259 3.51 -0.27 -17.56
N VAL A 260 2.67 -0.58 -16.58
CA VAL A 260 3.09 -0.87 -15.19
C VAL A 260 2.82 -2.32 -14.76
N GLY A 261 2.69 -3.23 -15.74
CA GLY A 261 2.65 -4.68 -15.54
C GLY A 261 1.26 -5.30 -15.36
N SER A 262 0.23 -4.53 -15.00
CA SER A 262 -1.14 -5.03 -14.84
C SER A 262 -2.16 -3.94 -15.17
N ASN A 263 -3.43 -4.31 -15.28
CA ASN A 263 -4.56 -3.39 -15.53
C ASN A 263 -4.40 -2.67 -16.88
N ALA A 264 -3.82 -3.37 -17.86
CA ALA A 264 -3.49 -2.83 -19.17
C ALA A 264 -4.14 -3.67 -20.26
N LEU A 265 -4.51 -3.00 -21.35
CA LEU A 265 -5.07 -3.58 -22.55
C LEU A 265 -4.17 -3.25 -23.72
N PHE A 266 -3.97 -4.18 -24.63
CA PHE A 266 -3.08 -4.07 -25.76
C PHE A 266 -3.81 -4.45 -27.04
N ARG A 267 -3.58 -3.70 -28.11
CA ARG A 267 -3.89 -4.16 -29.45
C ARG A 267 -2.92 -5.30 -29.77
N ARG A 268 -3.45 -6.50 -30.06
CA ARG A 268 -2.64 -7.68 -30.34
C ARG A 268 -1.63 -7.43 -31.46
N SER A 269 -2.09 -6.87 -32.58
CA SER A 269 -1.21 -6.59 -33.73
C SER A 269 -0.04 -5.68 -33.35
N SER A 270 -0.25 -4.67 -32.51
CA SER A 270 0.83 -3.78 -32.05
C SER A 270 1.85 -4.50 -31.17
N LEU A 271 1.43 -5.48 -30.36
CA LEU A 271 2.36 -6.34 -29.62
C LEU A 271 3.13 -7.25 -30.57
N GLU A 272 2.46 -7.86 -31.55
CA GLU A 272 3.10 -8.71 -32.56
C GLU A 272 4.15 -7.95 -33.39
N ASP A 273 3.86 -6.70 -33.76
CA ASP A 273 4.77 -5.82 -34.50
C ASP A 273 6.11 -5.59 -33.77
N ILE A 274 6.08 -5.56 -32.43
CA ILE A 274 7.29 -5.40 -31.60
C ILE A 274 7.91 -6.73 -31.14
N GLY A 275 7.37 -7.87 -31.61
CA GLY A 275 7.83 -9.21 -31.22
C GLY A 275 7.29 -9.72 -29.88
N GLY A 276 6.18 -9.16 -29.41
CA GLY A 276 5.51 -9.49 -28.16
C GLY A 276 5.99 -8.70 -26.94
N PHE A 277 5.71 -9.20 -25.75
CA PHE A 277 6.20 -8.65 -24.49
C PHE A 277 7.73 -8.75 -24.41
N ALA A 278 8.39 -7.65 -24.05
CA ALA A 278 9.83 -7.53 -24.06
C ALA A 278 10.50 -8.50 -23.07
N THR A 279 11.57 -9.18 -23.49
CA THR A 279 12.24 -10.19 -22.65
C THR A 279 13.67 -9.80 -22.24
N GLY A 280 14.21 -10.50 -21.24
CA GLY A 280 15.61 -10.37 -20.83
C GLY A 280 15.93 -9.17 -19.93
N VAL A 281 14.91 -8.64 -19.25
CA VAL A 281 14.99 -7.64 -18.17
C VAL A 281 13.98 -8.01 -17.07
N ILE A 282 14.18 -7.50 -15.85
CA ILE A 282 13.24 -7.75 -14.73
C ILE A 282 11.92 -6.98 -14.89
N THR A 283 11.97 -5.78 -15.47
CA THR A 283 10.80 -4.92 -15.73
C THR A 283 10.47 -4.95 -17.21
N GLU A 284 9.86 -6.05 -17.65
CA GLU A 284 9.37 -6.22 -19.02
C GLU A 284 8.32 -5.18 -19.39
N ASP A 285 7.58 -4.71 -18.40
CA ASP A 285 6.47 -3.79 -18.52
C ASP A 285 6.92 -2.42 -19.07
N MET A 286 7.90 -1.79 -18.41
CA MET A 286 8.48 -0.53 -18.85
C MET A 286 9.03 -0.65 -20.28
N ALA A 287 9.73 -1.75 -20.59
CA ALA A 287 10.32 -1.97 -21.91
C ALA A 287 9.25 -2.17 -22.99
N THR A 288 8.24 -3.00 -22.73
CA THR A 288 7.13 -3.26 -23.66
C THR A 288 6.35 -1.99 -23.95
N GLY A 289 5.97 -1.23 -22.90
CA GLY A 289 5.28 0.05 -23.07
C GLY A 289 6.09 1.08 -23.87
N MET A 290 7.42 1.08 -23.71
CA MET A 290 8.33 1.96 -24.46
C MET A 290 8.39 1.58 -25.94
N PHE A 291 8.42 0.29 -26.29
CA PHE A 291 8.41 -0.15 -27.69
C PHE A 291 7.07 0.10 -28.37
N LEU A 292 5.95 -0.09 -27.66
CA LEU A 292 4.59 0.19 -28.17
C LEU A 292 4.31 1.68 -28.41
N GLN A 293 5.21 2.57 -28.00
CA GLN A 293 5.13 4.02 -28.27
C GLN A 293 5.94 4.47 -29.47
N THR A 294 6.69 3.55 -30.10
CA THR A 294 7.46 3.85 -31.29
C THR A 294 6.54 4.03 -32.50
N ASP A 295 7.08 4.63 -33.57
CA ASP A 295 6.41 4.77 -34.87
C ASP A 295 5.02 5.44 -34.81
N ASN A 296 4.91 6.48 -33.98
CA ASN A 296 3.71 7.31 -33.77
C ASN A 296 2.48 6.58 -33.20
N GLN A 297 2.66 5.36 -32.67
CA GLN A 297 1.60 4.69 -31.93
C GLN A 297 1.21 5.47 -30.68
N LYS A 298 -0.08 5.45 -30.36
CA LYS A 298 -0.68 6.18 -29.24
C LYS A 298 -0.91 5.28 -28.04
N THR A 299 -0.78 5.88 -26.86
CA THR A 299 -1.08 5.26 -25.58
C THR A 299 -2.14 6.06 -24.87
N VAL A 300 -2.92 5.40 -24.01
CA VAL A 300 -3.99 6.04 -23.25
C VAL A 300 -3.90 5.68 -21.78
N PHE A 301 -4.07 6.67 -20.91
CA PHE A 301 -4.24 6.45 -19.47
C PHE A 301 -5.68 6.75 -19.04
N VAL A 302 -6.36 5.76 -18.48
CA VAL A 302 -7.71 5.92 -17.92
C VAL A 302 -7.60 6.04 -16.40
N ASN A 303 -7.57 7.28 -15.90
CA ASN A 303 -7.39 7.59 -14.47
C ASN A 303 -8.67 7.34 -13.64
N GLU A 304 -9.11 6.08 -13.59
CA GLU A 304 -10.27 5.58 -12.85
C GLU A 304 -9.90 4.30 -12.11
N THR A 305 -10.49 4.08 -10.93
CA THR A 305 -10.30 2.81 -10.20
C THR A 305 -11.09 1.69 -10.88
N LEU A 306 -10.48 1.06 -11.90
CA LEU A 306 -11.10 0.00 -12.70
C LEU A 306 -10.65 -1.41 -12.28
N ALA A 307 -9.62 -1.53 -11.46
CA ALA A 307 -9.23 -2.77 -10.82
C ALA A 307 -8.65 -2.46 -9.43
N VAL A 308 -8.75 -3.43 -8.52
CA VAL A 308 -8.21 -3.29 -7.15
C VAL A 308 -7.41 -4.53 -6.77
N GLY A 309 -6.26 -4.34 -6.12
CA GLY A 309 -5.40 -5.46 -5.74
C GLY A 309 -4.70 -5.33 -4.39
N LEU A 310 -3.67 -6.16 -4.19
CA LEU A 310 -2.91 -6.23 -2.95
C LEU A 310 -1.57 -5.50 -3.02
N SER A 311 -1.43 -4.46 -2.21
CA SER A 311 -0.13 -3.86 -1.88
C SER A 311 0.70 -4.82 -1.03
N ALA A 312 2.02 -4.60 -0.99
CA ALA A 312 2.88 -5.27 -0.02
C ALA A 312 2.33 -5.08 1.41
N GLU A 313 2.27 -6.18 2.17
CA GLU A 313 1.66 -6.19 3.50
C GLU A 313 2.66 -5.86 4.60
N THR A 314 3.93 -6.15 4.35
CA THR A 314 5.05 -5.99 5.27
C THR A 314 6.09 -5.03 4.68
N PHE A 315 6.83 -4.35 5.56
CA PHE A 315 7.87 -3.40 5.12
C PHE A 315 9.02 -4.10 4.35
N PRO A 316 9.52 -5.28 4.75
CA PRO A 316 10.49 -6.03 3.96
C PRO A 316 10.00 -6.39 2.55
N GLU A 317 8.72 -6.74 2.38
CA GLU A 317 8.15 -7.04 1.06
C GLU A 317 8.06 -5.80 0.18
N LEU A 318 7.69 -4.66 0.76
CA LEU A 318 7.71 -3.39 0.06
C LEU A 318 9.11 -3.06 -0.43
N LEU A 319 10.13 -3.22 0.42
CA LEU A 319 11.53 -2.99 0.04
C LEU A 319 11.98 -3.92 -1.09
N LYS A 320 11.65 -5.22 -1.02
CA LYS A 320 11.93 -6.18 -2.10
C LYS A 320 11.25 -5.79 -3.41
N GLN A 321 10.00 -5.33 -3.35
CA GLN A 321 9.27 -4.87 -4.53
C GLN A 321 9.97 -3.65 -5.15
N ARG A 322 10.36 -2.66 -4.35
CA ARG A 322 11.04 -1.45 -4.83
C ARG A 322 12.46 -1.72 -5.35
N ASP A 323 13.20 -2.64 -4.72
CA ASP A 323 14.53 -3.08 -5.20
C ASP A 323 14.42 -3.67 -6.62
N ARG A 324 13.44 -4.56 -6.85
CA ARG A 324 13.20 -5.11 -8.20
C ARG A 324 12.90 -4.04 -9.23
N TRP A 325 12.06 -3.06 -8.89
CA TRP A 325 11.71 -1.97 -9.81
C TRP A 325 12.91 -1.07 -10.10
N ALA A 326 13.68 -0.70 -9.08
CA ALA A 326 14.89 0.11 -9.24
C ALA A 326 15.91 -0.56 -10.17
N ARG A 327 16.23 -1.83 -9.90
CA ARG A 327 17.19 -2.60 -10.72
C ARG A 327 16.67 -2.82 -12.13
N GLY A 328 15.40 -3.21 -12.27
CA GLY A 328 14.79 -3.47 -13.58
C GLY A 328 14.82 -2.24 -14.49
N ASN A 329 14.45 -1.06 -13.99
CA ASN A 329 14.48 0.17 -14.78
C ASN A 329 15.90 0.51 -15.26
N ILE A 330 16.93 0.27 -14.42
CA ILE A 330 18.34 0.45 -14.80
C ILE A 330 18.76 -0.58 -15.86
N GLN A 331 18.31 -1.84 -15.76
CA GLN A 331 18.58 -2.87 -16.75
C GLN A 331 17.97 -2.52 -18.11
N VAL A 332 16.73 -2.02 -18.14
CA VAL A 332 16.09 -1.50 -19.37
C VAL A 332 16.91 -0.38 -19.98
N ALA A 333 17.31 0.61 -19.15
CA ALA A 333 18.12 1.73 -19.58
C ALA A 333 19.46 1.30 -20.20
N ARG A 334 20.12 0.30 -19.61
CA ARG A 334 21.39 -0.23 -20.10
C ARG A 334 21.24 -1.03 -21.39
N LYS A 335 20.20 -1.84 -21.48
CA LYS A 335 19.99 -2.73 -22.62
C LYS A 335 19.58 -1.95 -23.87
N TRP A 336 18.69 -0.96 -23.73
CA TRP A 336 18.10 -0.28 -24.88
C TRP A 336 18.34 1.22 -24.95
N ASN A 337 18.72 1.89 -23.86
CA ASN A 337 18.90 3.33 -23.75
C ASN A 337 17.79 4.16 -24.44
N PRO A 338 16.79 4.66 -23.69
CA PRO A 338 15.65 5.37 -24.26
C PRO A 338 16.01 6.50 -25.25
N LEU A 339 17.15 7.19 -25.06
CA LEU A 339 17.59 8.24 -25.98
C LEU A 339 17.87 7.75 -27.41
N LYS A 340 18.35 6.51 -27.54
CA LYS A 340 18.79 5.91 -28.80
C LYS A 340 17.68 5.18 -29.55
N ILE A 341 16.54 4.94 -28.92
CA ILE A 341 15.39 4.28 -29.55
C ILE A 341 14.81 5.20 -30.63
N LYS A 342 14.63 4.65 -31.84
CA LYS A 342 14.00 5.34 -32.97
C LYS A 342 12.46 5.30 -32.82
N GLY A 343 11.76 6.23 -33.45
CA GLY A 343 10.29 6.31 -33.37
C GLY A 343 9.73 6.98 -32.11
N LEU A 344 10.52 7.15 -31.03
CA LEU A 344 10.11 7.94 -29.86
C LEU A 344 10.35 9.45 -30.07
N SER A 345 9.36 10.26 -29.69
CA SER A 345 9.48 11.72 -29.62
C SER A 345 10.47 12.16 -28.53
N PHE A 346 10.99 13.39 -28.64
CA PHE A 346 11.87 13.96 -27.61
C PHE A 346 11.25 13.94 -26.21
N MET A 347 9.96 14.28 -26.09
CA MET A 347 9.27 14.27 -24.80
C MET A 347 9.12 12.87 -24.23
N GLN A 348 8.77 11.86 -25.03
CA GLN A 348 8.72 10.47 -24.57
C GLN A 348 10.09 10.02 -24.06
N LYS A 349 11.16 10.29 -24.82
CA LYS A 349 12.54 9.97 -24.41
C LYS A 349 12.90 10.61 -23.07
N LEU A 350 12.58 11.90 -22.90
CA LEU A 350 12.81 12.63 -21.67
C LEU A 350 12.03 12.04 -20.48
N LEU A 351 10.78 11.64 -20.68
CA LEU A 351 9.92 11.06 -19.62
C LEU A 351 10.31 9.63 -19.23
N TYR A 352 10.86 8.85 -20.16
CA TYR A 352 11.47 7.55 -19.84
C TYR A 352 12.78 7.73 -19.07
N LEU A 353 13.62 8.69 -19.47
CA LEU A 353 14.81 9.04 -18.70
C LEU A 353 14.48 9.53 -17.30
N ASP A 354 13.45 10.36 -17.13
CA ASP A 354 12.97 10.80 -15.81
C ASP A 354 12.52 9.61 -14.95
N GLY A 355 11.84 8.63 -15.55
CA GLY A 355 11.47 7.38 -14.86
C GLY A 355 12.69 6.58 -14.36
N ILE A 356 13.78 6.57 -15.12
CA ILE A 356 15.05 5.93 -14.70
C ILE A 356 15.74 6.76 -13.62
N HIS A 357 15.84 8.07 -13.85
CA HIS A 357 16.46 9.03 -12.94
C HIS A 357 15.79 9.01 -11.55
N TYR A 358 14.46 8.86 -11.51
CA TYR A 358 13.71 8.74 -10.27
C TYR A 358 14.28 7.69 -9.31
N TRP A 359 14.71 6.53 -9.80
CA TRP A 359 15.21 5.47 -8.94
C TRP A 359 16.51 5.82 -8.19
N PHE A 360 17.25 6.84 -8.64
CA PHE A 360 18.45 7.34 -7.96
C PHE A 360 18.13 8.19 -6.71
N PHE A 361 16.84 8.46 -6.40
CA PHE A 361 16.44 9.27 -5.25
C PHE A 361 17.05 8.80 -3.92
N GLY A 362 17.29 7.49 -3.78
CA GLY A 362 17.89 6.94 -2.56
C GLY A 362 19.30 7.48 -2.34
N ILE A 363 20.11 7.60 -3.39
CA ILE A 363 21.44 8.19 -3.33
C ILE A 363 21.34 9.67 -2.95
N TYR A 364 20.44 10.41 -3.62
CA TYR A 364 20.26 11.84 -3.36
C TYR A 364 19.84 12.10 -1.92
N LYS A 365 18.88 11.32 -1.42
CA LYS A 365 18.42 11.43 -0.04
C LYS A 365 19.52 11.06 0.95
N MET A 366 20.34 10.05 0.69
CA MET A 366 21.48 9.74 1.56
C MET A 366 22.48 10.90 1.63
N VAL A 367 22.77 11.58 0.52
CA VAL A 367 23.61 12.79 0.53
C VAL A 367 22.98 13.91 1.38
N TYR A 368 21.68 14.19 1.22
CA TYR A 368 20.98 15.19 2.05
C TYR A 368 20.95 14.85 3.54
N LEU A 369 20.84 13.57 3.89
CA LEU A 369 20.86 13.12 5.29
C LEU A 369 22.25 13.23 5.91
N LEU A 370 23.31 12.92 5.14
CA LEU A 370 24.69 12.93 5.62
C LEU A 370 25.30 14.33 5.64
N ALA A 371 24.97 15.21 4.69
CA ALA A 371 25.56 16.54 4.58
C ALA A 371 25.60 17.33 5.91
N PRO A 372 24.50 17.48 6.66
CA PRO A 372 24.55 18.21 7.92
C PRO A 372 25.23 17.42 9.06
N LEU A 373 25.18 16.09 9.03
CA LEU A 373 25.88 15.25 10.02
C LEU A 373 27.40 15.30 9.86
N LEU A 374 27.88 15.33 8.61
CA LEU A 374 29.31 15.42 8.31
C LEU A 374 29.91 16.76 8.79
N PHE A 375 29.15 17.86 8.65
CA PHE A 375 29.53 19.13 9.24
C PHE A 375 29.55 19.06 10.79
N LEU A 376 28.48 18.56 11.41
CA LEU A 376 28.35 18.58 12.87
C LEU A 376 29.33 17.67 13.60
N LEU A 377 29.72 16.54 13.00
CA LEU A 377 30.62 15.57 13.61
C LEU A 377 32.09 15.79 13.25
N PHE A 378 32.37 16.29 12.04
CA PHE A 378 33.72 16.28 11.47
C PHE A 378 34.16 17.63 10.87
N SER A 379 33.37 18.69 11.01
CA SER A 379 33.62 19.99 10.33
C SER A 379 33.80 19.86 8.81
N ILE A 380 33.17 18.86 8.18
CA ILE A 380 33.20 18.72 6.71
C ILE A 380 32.12 19.63 6.13
N TYR A 381 32.54 20.69 5.44
CA TYR A 381 31.64 21.67 4.84
C TYR A 381 31.09 21.12 3.53
N SER A 382 29.76 21.19 3.34
CA SER A 382 29.11 20.90 2.04
C SER A 382 28.71 22.18 1.30
N ILE A 383 28.64 23.31 2.02
CA ILE A 383 28.31 24.64 1.51
C ILE A 383 29.20 25.64 2.25
N GLN A 384 29.80 26.59 1.52
CA GLN A 384 30.60 27.67 2.09
C GLN A 384 29.98 29.02 1.71
N THR A 385 29.27 29.64 2.65
CA THR A 385 28.59 30.95 2.51
C THR A 385 28.30 31.48 3.91
N ASP A 386 27.91 32.75 4.06
CA ASP A 386 27.30 33.24 5.31
C ASP A 386 25.78 32.94 5.35
N PHE A 387 25.19 32.96 6.55
CA PHE A 387 23.78 32.61 6.76
C PHE A 387 22.81 33.55 6.05
N LYS A 388 23.13 34.84 5.99
CA LYS A 388 22.25 35.87 5.41
C LYS A 388 22.16 35.68 3.90
N THR A 389 23.30 35.54 3.23
CA THR A 389 23.35 35.27 1.78
C THR A 389 22.65 33.96 1.46
N LEU A 390 22.86 32.90 2.25
CA LEU A 390 22.12 31.65 2.05
C LEU A 390 20.61 31.87 2.13
N LEU A 391 20.12 32.57 3.15
CA LEU A 391 18.68 32.85 3.33
C LEU A 391 18.07 33.58 2.13
N ILE A 392 18.79 34.58 1.57
CA ILE A 392 18.33 35.38 0.43
C ILE A 392 18.07 34.52 -0.81
N PHE A 393 18.96 33.55 -1.09
CA PHE A 393 18.81 32.69 -2.27
C PHE A 393 17.96 31.44 -1.99
N TRP A 394 18.20 30.78 -0.86
CA TRP A 394 17.59 29.49 -0.52
C TRP A 394 16.11 29.62 -0.15
N PHE A 395 15.73 30.61 0.67
CA PHE A 395 14.35 30.67 1.19
C PHE A 395 13.31 30.92 0.10
N PRO A 396 13.49 31.88 -0.85
CA PRO A 396 12.57 32.04 -1.98
C PRO A 396 12.44 30.78 -2.83
N ALA A 397 13.56 30.10 -3.11
CA ALA A 397 13.57 28.84 -3.84
C ALA A 397 12.81 27.75 -3.07
N PHE A 398 13.17 27.49 -1.82
CA PHE A 398 12.55 26.48 -0.97
C PHE A 398 11.05 26.72 -0.77
N PHE A 399 10.65 27.95 -0.44
CA PHE A 399 9.25 28.29 -0.18
C PHE A 399 8.39 28.20 -1.44
N SER A 400 8.89 28.68 -2.58
CA SER A 400 8.20 28.52 -3.87
C SER A 400 8.06 27.04 -4.25
N SER A 401 9.08 26.20 -4.01
CA SER A 401 9.03 24.75 -4.21
C SER A 401 7.94 24.09 -3.38
N MET A 402 7.82 24.45 -2.10
CA MET A 402 6.78 23.90 -1.22
C MET A 402 5.37 24.23 -1.71
N LEU A 403 5.13 25.48 -2.11
CA LEU A 403 3.83 25.95 -2.58
C LEU A 403 3.48 25.36 -3.96
N ALA A 404 4.45 25.35 -4.88
CA ALA A 404 4.30 24.73 -6.19
C ALA A 404 4.02 23.23 -6.06
N PHE A 405 4.81 22.48 -5.27
CA PHE A 405 4.58 21.06 -5.04
C PHE A 405 3.19 20.79 -4.49
N LYS A 406 2.76 21.54 -3.48
CA LYS A 406 1.41 21.41 -2.89
C LYS A 406 0.31 21.63 -3.94
N ARG A 407 0.51 22.58 -4.85
CA ARG A 407 -0.44 22.85 -5.93
C ARG A 407 -0.43 21.78 -7.02
N MET A 408 0.75 21.25 -7.36
CA MET A 408 0.93 20.22 -8.38
C MET A 408 0.44 18.85 -7.92
N ALA A 409 0.67 18.50 -6.65
CA ALA A 409 0.33 17.20 -6.07
C ALA A 409 -1.17 17.00 -5.79
N ASP A 410 -1.99 18.05 -5.91
CA ASP A 410 -3.46 17.99 -5.85
C ASP A 410 -3.97 17.26 -4.58
N ASN A 411 -3.36 17.55 -3.43
CA ASN A 411 -3.61 16.91 -2.13
C ASN A 411 -3.40 15.39 -2.05
N LYS A 412 -2.86 14.73 -3.09
CA LYS A 412 -2.54 13.29 -3.09
C LYS A 412 -1.25 12.98 -2.32
N ARG A 413 -0.35 13.96 -2.21
CA ARG A 413 0.93 13.85 -1.50
C ARG A 413 1.29 15.19 -0.84
N SER A 414 1.86 15.15 0.36
CA SER A 414 2.44 16.32 1.01
C SER A 414 3.97 16.26 1.00
N VAL A 415 4.63 17.42 1.09
CA VAL A 415 6.10 17.52 1.11
C VAL A 415 6.71 16.69 2.24
N ILE A 416 6.12 16.74 3.44
CA ILE A 416 6.66 16.02 4.60
C ILE A 416 6.49 14.50 4.44
N TRP A 417 5.35 14.04 3.91
CA TRP A 417 5.18 12.61 3.65
C TRP A 417 6.07 12.13 2.52
N SER A 418 6.29 12.90 1.45
CA SER A 418 7.31 12.59 0.44
C SER A 418 8.69 12.40 1.08
N HIS A 419 9.08 13.32 1.96
CA HIS A 419 10.35 13.21 2.68
C HIS A 419 10.42 11.95 3.54
N ILE A 420 9.36 11.59 4.27
CA ILE A 420 9.28 10.35 5.07
C ILE A 420 9.39 9.10 4.19
N TYR A 421 8.64 9.03 3.09
CA TYR A 421 8.69 7.89 2.16
C TYR A 421 10.10 7.73 1.60
N GLU A 422 10.71 8.82 1.15
CA GLU A 422 12.05 8.78 0.59
C GLU A 422 13.11 8.40 1.63
N VAL A 423 13.09 8.98 2.84
CA VAL A 423 14.03 8.61 3.92
C VAL A 423 13.88 7.14 4.31
N SER A 424 12.64 6.64 4.38
CA SER A 424 12.36 5.24 4.72
C SER A 424 12.75 4.25 3.62
N LEU A 425 13.03 4.70 2.40
CA LEU A 425 13.46 3.83 1.30
C LEU A 425 14.93 4.07 0.93
N ALA A 426 15.49 5.23 1.29
CA ALA A 426 16.75 5.73 0.77
C ALA A 426 17.96 4.80 0.96
N PRO A 427 18.23 4.24 2.15
CA PRO A 427 19.40 3.37 2.33
C PRO A 427 19.35 2.15 1.41
N PHE A 428 18.16 1.58 1.26
CA PHE A 428 17.93 0.38 0.46
C PHE A 428 17.96 0.68 -1.04
N MET A 429 17.31 1.77 -1.48
CA MET A 429 17.33 2.17 -2.89
C MET A 429 18.71 2.64 -3.34
N ALA A 430 19.45 3.34 -2.48
CA ALA A 430 20.85 3.69 -2.74
C ALA A 430 21.69 2.43 -2.98
N TYR A 431 21.59 1.44 -2.09
CA TYR A 431 22.27 0.15 -2.27
C TYR A 431 21.83 -0.57 -3.55
N SER A 432 20.53 -0.60 -3.84
CA SER A 432 19.96 -1.26 -5.02
C SER A 432 20.54 -0.69 -6.31
N VAL A 433 20.52 0.64 -6.43
CA VAL A 433 21.04 1.36 -7.60
C VAL A 433 22.55 1.24 -7.71
N LEU A 434 23.30 1.46 -6.61
CA LEU A 434 24.76 1.37 -6.64
C LEU A 434 25.26 -0.04 -7.00
N SER A 435 24.64 -1.08 -6.42
CA SER A 435 25.01 -2.46 -6.73
C SER A 435 24.68 -2.84 -8.17
N GLU A 436 23.51 -2.44 -8.69
CA GLU A 436 23.19 -2.65 -10.10
C GLU A 436 24.19 -1.89 -10.99
N VAL A 437 24.44 -0.60 -10.72
CA VAL A 437 25.32 0.27 -11.51
C VAL A 437 26.77 -0.21 -11.53
N PHE A 438 27.34 -0.58 -10.38
CA PHE A 438 28.77 -0.85 -10.25
C PHE A 438 29.13 -2.31 -10.10
N LEU A 439 28.33 -3.11 -9.39
CA LEU A 439 28.69 -4.47 -9.00
C LEU A 439 28.16 -5.55 -9.96
N LYS A 440 27.23 -5.20 -10.87
CA LYS A 440 26.55 -6.14 -11.79
C LYS A 440 26.01 -7.40 -11.07
N GLU A 441 25.70 -7.30 -9.78
CA GLU A 441 25.21 -8.44 -9.03
C GLU A 441 23.87 -8.87 -9.60
N ARG A 442 23.82 -10.11 -10.10
CA ARG A 442 22.57 -10.76 -10.51
C ARG A 442 21.82 -11.18 -9.25
N GLY A 443 21.05 -10.26 -8.68
CA GLY A 443 20.09 -10.61 -7.64
C GLY A 443 19.20 -11.76 -8.12
N LYS A 444 19.05 -12.82 -7.30
CA LYS A 444 18.08 -13.89 -7.59
C LYS A 444 16.67 -13.31 -7.46
N PHE A 445 15.83 -13.53 -8.48
CA PHE A 445 14.43 -13.14 -8.45
C PHE A 445 13.70 -13.95 -7.35
N ASN A 446 13.32 -13.28 -6.27
CA ASN A 446 12.54 -13.88 -5.20
C ASN A 446 11.12 -13.29 -5.24
N VAL A 447 10.13 -14.17 -5.40
CA VAL A 447 8.72 -13.78 -5.45
C VAL A 447 8.30 -13.24 -4.08
N THR A 448 7.45 -12.22 -4.08
CA THR A 448 6.90 -11.62 -2.86
C THR A 448 5.82 -12.53 -2.31
N SER A 449 5.89 -12.89 -1.02
CA SER A 449 4.81 -13.64 -0.38
C SER A 449 3.54 -12.78 -0.29
N LYS A 450 2.37 -13.40 -0.30
CA LYS A 450 1.07 -12.73 -0.22
C LYS A 450 0.19 -13.46 0.80
N GLY A 451 -0.61 -12.74 1.58
CA GLY A 451 -1.52 -13.30 2.57
C GLY A 451 -0.84 -13.61 3.91
N ILE A 452 0.04 -12.71 4.38
CA ILE A 452 0.79 -12.94 5.63
C ILE A 452 -0.15 -12.78 6.83
N GLN A 453 -0.29 -13.86 7.58
CA GLN A 453 -0.88 -13.85 8.93
C GLN A 453 0.24 -13.89 9.96
N ASN A 454 0.15 -13.01 10.96
CA ASN A 454 1.02 -13.07 12.12
C ASN A 454 0.27 -12.65 13.38
N ASP A 455 0.44 -13.45 14.43
CA ASP A 455 -0.17 -13.25 15.74
C ASP A 455 0.70 -12.38 16.67
N SER A 456 1.96 -12.13 16.29
CA SER A 456 2.91 -11.35 17.07
C SER A 456 3.38 -10.09 16.31
N ARG A 457 3.98 -9.15 17.06
CA ARG A 457 4.69 -8.03 16.45
C ARG A 457 6.06 -8.54 16.03
N ASN A 458 6.47 -8.18 14.82
CA ASN A 458 7.82 -8.46 14.33
C ASN A 458 8.64 -7.17 14.34
N PHE A 459 9.84 -7.25 14.93
CA PHE A 459 10.82 -6.18 14.85
C PHE A 459 11.97 -6.62 13.95
N HIS A 460 12.12 -5.97 12.81
CA HIS A 460 13.12 -6.33 11.81
C HIS A 460 14.47 -5.67 12.12
N TRP A 461 15.22 -6.20 13.10
CA TRP A 461 16.47 -5.60 13.58
C TRP A 461 17.48 -5.26 12.46
N LYS A 462 17.66 -6.15 11.48
CA LYS A 462 18.61 -5.90 10.38
C LYS A 462 18.19 -4.70 9.52
N LEU A 463 16.89 -4.46 9.36
CA LEU A 463 16.39 -3.34 8.57
C LEU A 463 16.47 -2.00 9.32
N THR A 464 16.61 -2.04 10.65
CA THR A 464 16.69 -0.81 11.45
C THR A 464 18.09 -0.23 11.51
N ILE A 465 19.13 -1.02 11.21
CA ILE A 465 20.53 -0.63 11.33
C ILE A 465 20.83 0.72 10.65
N PRO A 466 20.47 0.97 9.38
CA PRO A 466 20.79 2.25 8.73
C PRO A 466 20.17 3.44 9.45
N TYR A 467 18.92 3.31 9.89
CA TYR A 467 18.21 4.37 10.60
C TYR A 467 18.75 4.56 12.02
N PHE A 468 19.14 3.49 12.70
CA PHE A 468 19.75 3.56 14.02
C PHE A 468 21.10 4.26 13.97
N VAL A 469 21.94 3.95 12.96
CA VAL A 469 23.22 4.65 12.74
C VAL A 469 22.99 6.14 12.49
N LEU A 470 22.08 6.50 11.56
CA LEU A 470 21.77 7.91 11.28
C LEU A 470 21.20 8.65 12.50
N LEU A 471 20.34 7.98 13.27
CA LEU A 471 19.78 8.55 14.50
C LEU A 471 20.85 8.70 15.58
N LEU A 472 21.75 7.72 15.75
CA LEU A 472 22.86 7.80 16.69
C LEU A 472 23.79 8.96 16.34
N MET A 473 24.18 9.08 15.07
CA MET A 473 24.96 10.23 14.57
C MET A 473 24.25 11.56 14.85
N THR A 474 22.92 11.61 14.66
CA THR A 474 22.10 12.78 14.98
C THR A 474 22.13 13.10 16.47
N VAL A 475 21.93 12.12 17.35
CA VAL A 475 21.95 12.30 18.80
C VAL A 475 23.33 12.76 19.27
N VAL A 476 24.41 12.12 18.81
CA VAL A 476 25.79 12.53 19.11
C VAL A 476 26.04 13.97 18.67
N SER A 477 25.61 14.34 17.46
CA SER A 477 25.73 15.71 16.94
C SER A 477 25.01 16.71 17.87
N LEU A 478 23.77 16.42 18.27
CA LEU A 478 22.99 17.29 19.17
C LEU A 478 23.60 17.38 20.57
N CYS A 479 24.17 16.29 21.09
CA CYS A 479 24.91 16.30 22.36
C CYS A 479 26.18 17.16 22.27
N MET A 480 26.94 17.06 21.18
CA MET A 480 28.13 17.90 20.95
C MET A 480 27.75 19.38 20.87
N ILE A 481 26.65 19.72 20.19
CA ILE A 481 26.10 21.08 20.17
C ILE A 481 25.74 21.53 21.60
N GLY A 482 25.06 20.67 22.37
CA GLY A 482 24.72 20.94 23.76
C GLY A 482 25.94 21.23 24.63
N ILE A 483 27.02 20.46 24.48
CA ILE A 483 28.30 20.70 25.16
C ILE A 483 28.92 22.03 24.71
N HIS A 484 28.89 22.34 23.41
CA HIS A 484 29.43 23.58 22.86
C HIS A 484 28.78 24.84 23.46
N LEU A 485 27.50 24.77 23.87
CA LEU A 485 26.83 25.88 24.56
C LEU A 485 27.46 26.21 25.93
N PHE A 486 28.10 25.25 26.59
CA PHE A 486 28.75 25.43 27.89
C PHE A 486 30.28 25.48 27.79
N THR A 487 30.86 24.81 26.79
CA THR A 487 32.31 24.69 26.60
C THR A 487 32.62 24.79 25.11
N PRO A 488 33.12 25.92 24.60
CA PRO A 488 33.34 26.13 23.18
C PRO A 488 34.25 25.07 22.54
N ILE A 489 33.64 24.19 21.75
CA ILE A 489 34.32 23.18 20.92
C ILE A 489 34.87 23.83 19.64
N GLN A 490 36.14 23.57 19.32
CA GLN A 490 36.86 24.12 18.16
C GLN A 490 36.25 23.74 16.79
N ILE A 491 35.48 22.66 16.73
CA ILE A 491 34.77 22.19 15.52
C ILE A 491 33.70 23.20 15.05
N TYR A 492 33.14 24.00 15.96
CA TYR A 492 32.02 24.93 15.68
C TYR A 492 32.45 26.40 15.70
N GLN A 493 33.52 26.75 14.99
CA GLN A 493 33.96 28.15 14.85
C GLN A 493 32.95 29.04 14.14
N ASN A 494 32.16 28.47 13.22
CA ASN A 494 31.15 29.20 12.45
C ASN A 494 29.74 28.94 13.00
N THR A 495 29.27 29.83 13.86
CA THR A 495 27.95 29.76 14.51
C THR A 495 26.79 29.92 13.52
N GLU A 496 27.00 30.65 12.43
CA GLU A 496 26.01 30.82 11.37
C GLU A 496 25.74 29.50 10.61
N MET A 497 26.78 28.75 10.28
CA MET A 497 26.65 27.42 9.67
C MET A 497 26.07 26.39 10.64
N LEU A 498 26.35 26.53 11.93
CA LEU A 498 25.81 25.65 12.96
C LEU A 498 24.27 25.66 12.96
N ILE A 499 23.65 26.83 12.89
CA ILE A 499 22.18 26.99 12.92
C ILE A 499 21.51 26.28 11.75
N ILE A 500 22.06 26.40 10.54
CA ILE A 500 21.50 25.75 9.33
C ILE A 500 21.53 24.23 9.46
N ASN A 501 22.66 23.69 9.92
CA ASN A 501 22.81 22.25 10.05
C ASN A 501 21.95 21.69 11.19
N ILE A 502 21.76 22.44 12.28
CA ILE A 502 20.78 22.10 13.33
C ILE A 502 19.38 22.00 12.74
N PHE A 503 18.95 22.99 11.95
CA PHE A 503 17.63 22.96 11.31
C PHE A 503 17.44 21.68 10.48
N TRP A 504 18.41 21.34 9.63
CA TRP A 504 18.32 20.15 8.78
C TRP A 504 18.40 18.84 9.55
N VAL A 505 19.26 18.73 10.56
CA VAL A 505 19.33 17.53 11.41
C VAL A 505 18.03 17.31 12.16
N VAL A 506 17.42 18.36 12.72
CA VAL A 506 16.12 18.25 13.42
C VAL A 506 15.01 17.86 12.44
N TYR A 507 14.98 18.46 11.25
CA TYR A 507 14.03 18.11 10.20
C TYR A 507 14.17 16.63 9.78
N ASN A 508 15.40 16.18 9.54
CA ASN A 508 15.71 14.81 9.14
C ASN A 508 15.44 13.79 10.25
N ALA A 509 15.71 14.16 11.52
CA ALA A 509 15.49 13.30 12.69
C ALA A 509 14.03 12.83 12.79
N LEU A 510 13.08 13.72 12.46
CA LEU A 510 11.65 13.38 12.46
C LEU A 510 11.34 12.25 11.47
N ALA A 511 11.90 12.30 10.26
CA ALA A 511 11.68 11.28 9.24
C ALA A 511 12.41 9.98 9.57
N ILE A 512 13.64 10.06 10.09
CA ILE A 512 14.40 8.88 10.55
C ILE A 512 13.66 8.16 11.68
N LEU A 513 13.10 8.91 12.63
CA LEU A 513 12.29 8.34 13.72
C LEU A 513 11.09 7.59 13.16
N ILE A 514 10.37 8.16 12.20
CA ILE A 514 9.21 7.50 11.59
C ILE A 514 9.63 6.29 10.77
N ALA A 515 10.74 6.37 10.02
CA ALA A 515 11.32 5.22 9.33
C ALA A 515 11.58 4.06 10.29
N LEU A 516 12.13 4.33 11.49
CA LEU A 516 12.27 3.33 12.54
C LEU A 516 10.91 2.76 12.99
N LEU A 517 9.91 3.60 13.23
CA LEU A 517 8.58 3.12 13.64
C LEU A 517 7.92 2.22 12.59
N ILE A 518 8.12 2.49 11.30
CA ILE A 518 7.58 1.67 10.21
C ILE A 518 8.18 0.26 10.21
N THR A 519 9.41 0.08 10.69
CA THR A 519 10.04 -1.25 10.83
C THR A 519 9.44 -2.11 11.96
N VAL A 520 8.62 -1.51 12.83
CA VAL A 520 7.87 -2.21 13.87
C VAL A 520 6.54 -2.69 13.27
N GLU A 521 6.46 -3.97 12.96
CA GLU A 521 5.26 -4.51 12.32
C GLU A 521 4.16 -4.83 13.32
N ARG A 522 2.96 -4.34 13.00
CA ARG A 522 1.75 -4.66 13.74
C ARG A 522 1.26 -6.07 13.37
N PRO A 523 0.68 -6.85 14.31
CA PRO A 523 0.17 -8.18 14.01
C PRO A 523 -1.01 -8.13 13.04
N ARG A 524 -1.01 -9.02 12.05
CA ARG A 524 -2.09 -9.22 11.07
C ARG A 524 -2.81 -10.53 11.37
N PHE A 525 -3.92 -10.43 12.09
CA PHE A 525 -4.69 -11.61 12.54
C PHE A 525 -5.65 -12.19 11.49
N ARG A 526 -5.87 -11.51 10.37
CA ARG A 526 -6.90 -11.87 9.38
C ARG A 526 -6.22 -12.34 8.10
N GLY A 527 -6.71 -13.45 7.54
CA GLY A 527 -6.30 -13.93 6.21
C GLY A 527 -6.95 -13.20 5.04
N THR A 528 -8.10 -12.54 5.28
CA THR A 528 -8.83 -11.79 4.25
C THR A 528 -9.20 -10.41 4.76
N GLU A 529 -9.09 -9.41 3.89
CA GLU A 529 -9.47 -8.04 4.21
C GLU A 529 -10.99 -7.89 4.39
N ARG A 530 -11.39 -6.94 5.25
CA ARG A 530 -12.80 -6.62 5.50
C ARG A 530 -13.16 -5.25 4.95
N PHE A 531 -14.23 -5.21 4.17
CA PHE A 531 -14.77 -4.01 3.56
C PHE A 531 -15.92 -3.47 4.39
N THR A 532 -15.94 -2.15 4.60
CA THR A 532 -17.10 -1.50 5.19
C THR A 532 -18.16 -1.33 4.11
N VAL A 533 -19.28 -2.05 4.25
CA VAL A 533 -20.33 -2.12 3.21
C VAL A 533 -21.58 -1.34 3.62
N LYS A 534 -21.97 -1.38 4.90
CA LYS A 534 -23.18 -0.73 5.45
C LYS A 534 -24.42 -0.90 4.56
N ARG A 535 -24.81 -2.14 4.29
CA ARG A 535 -25.98 -2.45 3.44
C ARG A 535 -27.08 -3.17 4.22
N SER A 536 -28.32 -2.90 3.85
CA SER A 536 -29.47 -3.70 4.29
C SER A 536 -29.34 -5.12 3.79
N ALA A 537 -29.71 -6.07 4.63
CA ALA A 537 -29.64 -7.50 4.36
C ALA A 537 -30.76 -8.20 5.14
N THR A 538 -30.97 -9.48 4.85
CA THR A 538 -31.94 -10.32 5.55
C THR A 538 -31.24 -11.58 6.05
N ILE A 539 -31.49 -11.95 7.30
CA ILE A 539 -31.17 -13.29 7.80
C ILE A 539 -32.39 -14.16 7.58
N ALA A 540 -32.21 -15.28 6.88
CA ALA A 540 -33.23 -16.26 6.58
C ALA A 540 -32.97 -17.60 7.29
N ASN A 541 -34.01 -18.42 7.46
CA ASN A 541 -33.90 -19.83 7.82
C ASN A 541 -34.63 -20.70 6.77
N ASN A 542 -34.53 -22.03 6.89
CA ASN A 542 -35.19 -22.98 5.97
C ASN A 542 -36.73 -22.97 6.05
N HIS A 543 -37.33 -22.31 7.05
CA HIS A 543 -38.77 -22.29 7.30
C HIS A 543 -39.43 -20.94 6.97
N GLY A 544 -38.78 -20.10 6.16
CA GLY A 544 -39.34 -18.84 5.67
C GLY A 544 -39.32 -17.67 6.67
N LEU A 545 -38.57 -17.78 7.76
CA LEU A 545 -38.32 -16.65 8.65
C LEU A 545 -37.39 -15.66 7.97
N GLU A 546 -37.82 -14.39 7.87
CA GLU A 546 -36.97 -13.30 7.43
C GLU A 546 -36.79 -12.27 8.55
N ILE A 547 -35.53 -12.04 8.94
CA ILE A 547 -35.15 -11.03 9.92
C ILE A 547 -34.35 -9.94 9.19
N PRO A 548 -34.86 -8.70 9.09
CA PRO A 548 -34.11 -7.61 8.51
C PRO A 548 -32.89 -7.28 9.38
N CYS A 549 -31.77 -6.97 8.73
CA CYS A 549 -30.52 -6.61 9.39
C CYS A 549 -29.69 -5.62 8.56
N THR A 550 -28.61 -5.09 9.14
CA THR A 550 -27.63 -4.28 8.40
C THR A 550 -26.26 -4.94 8.45
N VAL A 551 -25.68 -5.30 7.30
CA VAL A 551 -24.28 -5.74 7.21
C VAL A 551 -23.37 -4.51 7.28
N MET A 552 -22.59 -4.41 8.37
CA MET A 552 -21.69 -3.28 8.64
C MET A 552 -20.35 -3.44 7.91
N ASP A 553 -19.76 -4.62 8.00
CA ASP A 553 -18.57 -5.01 7.24
C ASP A 553 -18.65 -6.46 6.77
N LEU A 554 -17.94 -6.75 5.67
CA LEU A 554 -17.98 -8.02 4.98
C LEU A 554 -16.59 -8.39 4.44
N SER A 555 -16.31 -9.68 4.36
CA SER A 555 -15.15 -10.31 3.73
C SER A 555 -15.59 -11.57 3.03
N GLU A 556 -14.68 -12.22 2.30
CA GLU A 556 -14.95 -13.51 1.66
C GLU A 556 -15.30 -14.63 2.64
N THR A 557 -14.87 -14.52 3.89
CA THR A 557 -15.00 -15.58 4.90
C THR A 557 -16.04 -15.28 5.98
N GLY A 558 -16.67 -14.09 5.96
CA GLY A 558 -17.61 -13.70 7.00
C GLY A 558 -17.90 -12.20 7.05
N GLY A 559 -18.68 -11.78 8.04
CA GLY A 559 -19.11 -10.39 8.18
C GLY A 559 -19.49 -9.98 9.59
N ARG A 560 -19.82 -8.71 9.76
CA ARG A 560 -20.41 -8.14 10.97
C ARG A 560 -21.79 -7.58 10.63
N ILE A 561 -22.80 -8.10 11.31
CA ILE A 561 -24.20 -7.76 11.13
C ILE A 561 -24.67 -6.95 12.34
N ARG A 562 -25.51 -5.95 12.11
CA ARG A 562 -26.20 -5.17 13.13
C ARG A 562 -27.69 -5.50 13.11
N LEU A 563 -28.24 -5.74 14.30
CA LEU A 563 -29.64 -6.05 14.57
C LEU A 563 -30.15 -5.14 15.68
N ASN A 564 -31.42 -4.79 15.64
CA ASN A 564 -32.11 -4.16 16.77
C ASN A 564 -32.54 -5.22 17.80
N LYS A 565 -32.93 -4.79 19.01
CA LYS A 565 -33.31 -5.72 20.09
C LYS A 565 -34.39 -6.73 19.67
N LYS A 566 -35.49 -6.25 19.05
CA LYS A 566 -36.60 -7.11 18.59
C LYS A 566 -36.14 -8.17 17.57
N GLU A 567 -35.24 -7.80 16.68
CA GLU A 567 -34.70 -8.69 15.64
C GLU A 567 -33.73 -9.73 16.24
N TYR A 568 -32.89 -9.29 17.18
CA TYR A 568 -31.98 -10.17 17.91
C TYR A 568 -32.73 -11.21 18.74
N ASP A 569 -33.77 -10.80 19.47
CA ASP A 569 -34.58 -11.70 20.29
C ASP A 569 -35.26 -12.78 19.40
N ARG A 570 -35.75 -12.39 18.21
CA ARG A 570 -36.27 -13.36 17.21
C ARG A 570 -35.20 -14.33 16.70
N LEU A 571 -33.97 -13.85 16.51
CA LEU A 571 -32.85 -14.68 16.05
C LEU A 571 -32.41 -15.69 17.12
N GLN A 572 -32.43 -15.32 18.40
CA GLN A 572 -32.03 -16.24 19.50
C GLN A 572 -32.97 -17.44 19.65
N LEU A 573 -34.24 -17.29 19.25
CA LEU A 573 -35.21 -18.37 19.29
C LEU A 573 -34.94 -19.43 18.19
N GLN A 574 -34.03 -19.16 17.25
CA GLN A 574 -33.66 -20.10 16.20
C GLN A 574 -32.53 -21.02 16.66
N LYS A 575 -32.78 -22.32 16.62
CA LYS A 575 -31.77 -23.37 16.88
C LYS A 575 -31.15 -23.96 15.61
N GLU A 576 -31.63 -23.53 14.45
CA GLU A 576 -31.27 -24.08 13.14
C GLU A 576 -30.22 -23.24 12.41
N ASP A 577 -29.79 -23.76 11.25
CA ASP A 577 -28.91 -23.07 10.33
C ASP A 577 -29.56 -21.78 9.80
N ILE A 578 -28.75 -20.71 9.78
CA ILE A 578 -29.16 -19.39 9.33
C ILE A 578 -28.40 -19.01 8.06
N TYR A 579 -29.09 -18.26 7.20
CA TYR A 579 -28.59 -17.86 5.88
C TYR A 579 -28.59 -16.34 5.76
N LEU A 580 -27.58 -15.79 5.11
CA LEU A 580 -27.45 -14.35 4.87
C LEU A 580 -27.74 -14.03 3.42
N ASN A 581 -28.68 -13.10 3.22
CA ASN A 581 -29.03 -12.53 1.93
C ASN A 581 -28.59 -11.05 1.90
N VAL A 582 -27.58 -10.74 1.07
CA VAL A 582 -27.05 -9.39 0.89
C VAL A 582 -26.73 -9.09 -0.58
N GLY A 583 -27.59 -8.29 -1.22
CA GLY A 583 -27.44 -7.93 -2.63
C GLY A 583 -27.51 -9.16 -3.54
N LYS A 584 -26.46 -9.38 -4.34
CA LYS A 584 -26.31 -10.56 -5.22
C LYS A 584 -25.86 -11.82 -4.48
N ALA A 585 -25.33 -11.67 -3.27
CA ALA A 585 -24.87 -12.79 -2.46
C ALA A 585 -26.07 -13.32 -1.66
N LYS A 586 -26.69 -14.40 -2.14
CA LYS A 586 -27.91 -14.98 -1.57
C LYS A 586 -27.65 -16.34 -0.93
N ASP A 587 -28.46 -16.68 0.06
CA ASP A 587 -28.51 -17.98 0.73
C ASP A 587 -27.15 -18.45 1.28
N ILE A 588 -26.30 -17.50 1.71
CA ILE A 588 -25.00 -17.85 2.28
C ILE A 588 -25.22 -18.42 3.67
N LYS A 589 -24.92 -19.70 3.88
CA LYS A 589 -24.96 -20.31 5.20
C LYS A 589 -23.96 -19.63 6.13
N VAL A 590 -24.44 -19.14 7.27
CA VAL A 590 -23.60 -18.41 8.23
C VAL A 590 -23.57 -19.11 9.58
N LYS A 591 -22.37 -19.15 10.17
CA LYS A 591 -22.17 -19.59 11.55
C LYS A 591 -21.96 -18.37 12.42
N LYS A 592 -22.79 -18.24 13.45
CA LYS A 592 -22.62 -17.23 14.50
C LYS A 592 -21.25 -17.41 15.14
N GLN A 593 -20.45 -16.37 15.00
CA GLN A 593 -19.21 -16.22 15.71
C GLN A 593 -19.55 -15.51 17.01
N TRP A 594 -19.74 -14.18 17.04
CA TRP A 594 -19.85 -13.40 18.29
C TRP A 594 -21.06 -12.51 18.36
N VAL A 595 -21.46 -12.14 19.59
CA VAL A 595 -22.43 -11.08 19.81
C VAL A 595 -21.85 -10.05 20.77
N THR A 596 -22.02 -8.78 20.45
CA THR A 596 -21.85 -7.70 21.42
C THR A 596 -23.03 -6.75 21.36
N LYS A 597 -23.38 -6.15 22.50
CA LYS A 597 -24.41 -5.13 22.59
C LYS A 597 -23.75 -3.77 22.72
N GLU A 598 -24.08 -2.85 21.82
CA GLU A 598 -23.69 -1.45 21.94
C GLU A 598 -24.95 -0.58 21.91
N LYS A 599 -25.24 0.09 23.03
CA LYS A 599 -26.48 0.87 23.23
C LYS A 599 -27.72 -0.01 22.96
N ASP A 600 -28.54 0.37 21.97
CA ASP A 600 -29.79 -0.32 21.60
C ASP A 600 -29.64 -1.28 20.41
N SER A 601 -28.40 -1.50 19.94
CA SER A 601 -28.10 -2.40 18.82
C SER A 601 -27.26 -3.60 19.27
N TYR A 602 -27.52 -4.73 18.65
CA TYR A 602 -26.73 -5.95 18.76
C TYR A 602 -25.88 -6.11 17.51
N PHE A 603 -24.59 -6.39 17.70
CA PHE A 603 -23.65 -6.68 16.65
C PHE A 603 -23.30 -8.16 16.68
N LEU A 604 -23.53 -8.84 15.57
CA LEU A 604 -23.26 -10.24 15.36
C LEU A 604 -22.07 -10.39 14.40
N GLY A 605 -20.98 -11.01 14.85
CA GLY A 605 -19.95 -11.53 13.97
C GLY A 605 -20.37 -12.89 13.42
N VAL A 606 -20.23 -13.09 12.12
CA VAL A 606 -20.53 -14.37 11.46
C VAL A 606 -19.37 -14.83 10.58
N SER A 607 -19.22 -16.13 10.41
CA SER A 607 -18.37 -16.75 9.39
C SER A 607 -19.24 -17.45 8.35
N PHE A 608 -18.77 -17.54 7.13
CA PHE A 608 -19.46 -18.25 6.06
C PHE A 608 -19.04 -19.71 6.02
N VAL A 609 -19.97 -20.58 5.62
CA VAL A 609 -19.79 -22.04 5.60
C VAL A 609 -20.25 -22.55 4.23
N ASP A 610 -19.48 -23.46 3.63
CA ASP A 610 -19.82 -24.17 2.39
C ASP A 610 -20.31 -23.27 1.23
N ILE A 611 -19.55 -22.20 0.95
CA ILE A 611 -19.88 -21.25 -0.12
C ILE A 611 -19.72 -21.93 -1.49
N ASN A 612 -20.81 -22.01 -2.26
CA ASN A 612 -20.79 -22.51 -3.64
C ASN A 612 -20.30 -21.44 -4.65
N SER A 613 -20.14 -21.80 -5.93
CA SER A 613 -19.59 -20.90 -6.96
C SER A 613 -20.44 -19.63 -7.17
N ASP A 614 -21.77 -19.75 -7.21
CA ASP A 614 -22.67 -18.61 -7.45
C ASP A 614 -22.73 -17.66 -6.25
N GLN A 615 -22.73 -18.21 -5.03
CA GLN A 615 -22.63 -17.44 -3.80
C GLN A 615 -21.30 -16.68 -3.73
N TYR A 616 -20.21 -17.35 -4.12
CA TYR A 616 -18.88 -16.73 -4.17
C TYR A 616 -18.84 -15.61 -5.22
N LYS A 617 -19.38 -15.82 -6.44
CA LYS A 617 -19.54 -14.77 -7.47
C LYS A 617 -20.32 -13.57 -6.93
N GLY A 618 -21.45 -13.79 -6.25
CA GLY A 618 -22.24 -12.74 -5.62
C GLY A 618 -21.45 -11.96 -4.57
N LEU A 619 -20.64 -12.64 -3.78
CA LEU A 619 -19.78 -12.05 -2.75
C LEU A 619 -18.64 -11.22 -3.36
N ILE A 620 -17.91 -11.77 -4.33
CA ILE A 620 -16.85 -11.05 -5.05
C ILE A 620 -17.41 -9.85 -5.80
N SER A 621 -18.59 -9.99 -6.41
CA SER A 621 -19.30 -8.89 -7.05
C SER A 621 -19.52 -7.74 -6.07
N LEU A 622 -20.00 -8.04 -4.87
CA LEU A 622 -20.29 -7.03 -3.84
C LEU A 622 -19.02 -6.39 -3.27
N LEU A 623 -17.97 -7.17 -3.05
CA LEU A 623 -16.76 -6.73 -2.32
C LEU A 623 -15.79 -5.95 -3.22
N PHE A 624 -15.61 -6.39 -4.46
CA PHE A 624 -14.55 -5.89 -5.34
C PHE A 624 -15.12 -5.28 -6.62
N VAL A 625 -15.99 -6.01 -7.33
CA VAL A 625 -16.32 -5.73 -8.73
C VAL A 625 -17.32 -4.56 -8.90
N GLU A 626 -18.39 -4.53 -8.10
CA GLU A 626 -19.39 -3.44 -8.04
C GLU A 626 -19.20 -2.53 -6.82
N SER A 627 -18.05 -2.67 -6.14
CA SER A 627 -17.72 -1.84 -5.00
C SER A 627 -17.65 -0.36 -5.40
N SER A 628 -18.21 0.51 -4.55
CA SER A 628 -18.07 1.95 -4.71
C SER A 628 -16.60 2.34 -4.62
N ASP A 629 -16.20 3.37 -5.36
CA ASP A 629 -14.82 3.84 -5.37
C ASP A 629 -14.48 4.64 -4.10
N ILE A 630 -14.24 3.89 -3.02
CA ILE A 630 -13.81 4.41 -1.72
C ILE A 630 -12.30 4.68 -1.66
N TYR A 631 -11.54 4.23 -2.67
CA TYR A 631 -10.09 4.37 -2.73
C TYR A 631 -9.70 5.70 -3.36
N SER A 632 -10.41 6.12 -4.42
CA SER A 632 -10.08 7.33 -5.14
C SER A 632 -10.39 8.63 -4.41
N SER A 633 -11.33 8.57 -3.45
CA SER A 633 -12.01 9.70 -2.81
C SER A 633 -11.53 10.02 -1.39
N ARG A 634 -10.55 9.29 -0.84
CA ARG A 634 -9.98 9.63 0.48
C ARG A 634 -9.38 11.04 0.41
N VAL A 635 -9.96 12.00 1.13
CA VAL A 635 -9.47 13.38 1.16
C VAL A 635 -8.38 13.51 2.23
N TYR A 636 -7.12 13.55 1.80
CA TYR A 636 -5.92 13.46 2.64
C TYR A 636 -5.53 14.75 3.39
N ALA A 637 -6.50 15.63 3.66
CA ALA A 637 -6.25 16.97 4.20
C ALA A 637 -5.75 17.00 5.67
N LYS A 638 -5.68 15.86 6.36
CA LYS A 638 -5.36 15.78 7.82
C LYS A 638 -4.35 14.70 8.21
N ALA A 639 -3.45 14.29 7.32
CA ALA A 639 -2.37 13.35 7.65
C ALA A 639 -1.22 14.06 8.39
N SER A 640 -1.41 14.44 9.65
CA SER A 640 -0.33 15.06 10.43
C SER A 640 0.71 14.02 10.85
N VAL A 641 1.98 14.39 10.74
CA VAL A 641 3.13 13.56 11.11
C VAL A 641 3.22 13.36 12.61
N LEU A 642 3.02 14.44 13.39
CA LEU A 642 2.92 14.36 14.84
C LEU A 642 1.77 13.45 15.30
N GLY A 643 0.64 13.49 14.60
CA GLY A 643 -0.47 12.58 14.89
C GLY A 643 -0.11 11.11 14.62
N ALA A 644 0.77 10.83 13.66
CA ALA A 644 1.21 9.46 13.35
C ALA A 644 2.10 8.94 14.47
N LEU A 645 3.04 9.77 14.95
CA LEU A 645 3.86 9.48 16.13
C LEU A 645 2.98 9.22 17.36
N ILE A 646 2.07 10.14 17.68
CA ILE A 646 1.15 10.02 18.82
C ILE A 646 0.34 8.73 18.69
N GLN A 647 -0.33 8.50 17.55
CA GLN A 647 -1.13 7.29 17.39
C GLN A 647 -0.31 6.01 17.48
N PHE A 648 0.90 5.99 16.95
CA PHE A 648 1.79 4.85 17.08
C PHE A 648 2.02 4.52 18.55
N PHE A 649 2.46 5.46 19.38
CA PHE A 649 2.75 5.20 20.79
C PHE A 649 1.48 4.92 21.63
N PHE A 650 0.38 5.62 21.38
CA PHE A 650 -0.88 5.41 22.13
C PHE A 650 -1.59 4.10 21.78
N LYS A 651 -1.57 3.68 20.51
CA LYS A 651 -2.21 2.43 20.05
C LYS A 651 -1.26 1.24 20.11
N THR A 652 0.04 1.48 20.27
CA THR A 652 1.01 0.41 20.46
C THR A 652 0.91 -0.14 21.88
N GLU A 653 0.05 -1.15 22.05
CA GLU A 653 0.06 -1.96 23.26
C GLU A 653 1.39 -2.73 23.36
N HIS A 654 2.09 -2.59 24.50
CA HIS A 654 3.40 -3.21 24.80
C HIS A 654 3.38 -4.74 24.73
N LYS A 655 2.21 -5.33 24.99
CA LYS A 655 1.84 -6.70 24.63
C LYS A 655 0.50 -6.56 23.92
N PRO A 656 0.39 -6.80 22.60
CA PRO A 656 -0.94 -6.93 22.01
C PRO A 656 -1.67 -7.96 22.87
N LYS A 657 -2.85 -7.64 23.42
CA LYS A 657 -3.68 -8.67 24.06
C LYS A 657 -3.68 -9.84 23.09
N LYS A 658 -3.05 -10.96 23.46
CA LYS A 658 -3.04 -12.18 22.67
C LYS A 658 -4.52 -12.43 22.39
N LEU A 659 -4.99 -12.10 21.19
CA LEU A 659 -6.27 -12.54 20.69
C LEU A 659 -6.07 -14.01 20.28
N VAL A 660 -5.55 -14.82 21.21
CA VAL A 660 -5.80 -16.26 21.25
C VAL A 660 -7.24 -16.40 21.77
N ARG A 661 -8.17 -15.82 21.01
CA ARG A 661 -9.60 -15.90 21.24
C ARG A 661 -10.18 -16.24 19.88
N LYS A 662 -9.95 -17.49 19.48
CA LYS A 662 -10.46 -18.06 18.23
C LYS A 662 -11.98 -18.27 18.28
N THR A 663 -12.56 -18.14 19.46
CA THR A 663 -13.90 -18.62 19.78
C THR A 663 -14.59 -17.70 20.75
N ILE A 664 -15.91 -17.79 20.73
CA ILE A 664 -16.74 -16.71 21.25
C ILE A 664 -17.40 -17.18 22.50
N ARG A 665 -17.37 -16.25 23.46
CA ARG A 665 -17.86 -16.44 24.80
C ARG A 665 -19.23 -15.83 24.94
N GLU A 666 -20.20 -16.66 25.27
CA GLU A 666 -21.50 -16.25 25.76
C GLU A 666 -21.36 -15.86 27.23
N GLN A 667 -21.85 -14.68 27.61
CA GLN A 667 -21.94 -14.30 29.02
C GLN A 667 -23.01 -15.19 29.66
N THR A 668 -22.63 -15.91 30.69
CA THR A 668 -23.53 -16.80 31.42
C THR A 668 -23.28 -16.63 32.91
N SER A 669 -24.17 -17.15 33.74
CA SER A 669 -23.97 -17.25 35.19
C SER A 669 -24.44 -18.62 35.59
N MET A 670 -23.50 -19.55 35.70
CA MET A 670 -23.77 -20.93 36.08
C MET A 670 -22.93 -21.30 37.29
N ASP A 671 -23.59 -21.69 38.37
CA ASP A 671 -22.89 -22.13 39.58
C ASP A 671 -22.28 -23.51 39.37
N ILE A 672 -21.07 -23.69 39.89
CA ILE A 672 -20.26 -24.88 39.65
C ILE A 672 -19.48 -25.29 40.90
N CYS A 673 -19.22 -26.59 41.02
CA CYS A 673 -18.28 -27.16 41.99
C CYS A 673 -16.93 -27.40 41.30
N ILE A 674 -15.87 -26.79 41.83
CA ILE A 674 -14.50 -26.94 41.34
C ILE A 674 -13.79 -27.97 42.20
N HIS A 675 -13.43 -29.11 41.63
CA HIS A 675 -12.70 -30.18 42.29
C HIS A 675 -11.20 -30.02 42.05
N LEU A 676 -10.47 -29.74 43.12
CA LEU A 676 -9.02 -29.69 43.17
C LEU A 676 -8.49 -30.97 43.82
N ALA A 677 -7.22 -31.32 43.61
CA ALA A 677 -6.64 -32.60 44.07
C ALA A 677 -6.83 -32.90 45.57
N LYS A 678 -7.06 -31.90 46.42
CA LYS A 678 -7.23 -32.06 47.89
C LYS A 678 -8.51 -31.43 48.46
N LYS A 679 -9.35 -30.76 47.66
CA LYS A 679 -10.53 -30.03 48.14
C LYS A 679 -11.50 -29.65 47.02
N THR A 680 -12.77 -29.51 47.36
CA THR A 680 -13.80 -28.94 46.47
C THR A 680 -14.13 -27.51 46.89
N ILE A 681 -14.24 -26.59 45.94
CA ILE A 681 -14.60 -25.20 46.18
C ILE A 681 -15.73 -24.75 45.24
N ASN A 682 -16.59 -23.85 45.72
CA ASN A 682 -17.66 -23.30 44.88
C ASN A 682 -17.11 -22.22 43.95
N GLY A 683 -17.64 -22.18 42.73
CA GLY A 683 -17.35 -21.16 41.73
C GLY A 683 -18.57 -20.88 40.88
N ASN A 684 -18.41 -19.95 39.95
CA ASN A 684 -19.42 -19.56 38.99
C ASN A 684 -18.75 -19.35 37.64
N ILE A 685 -19.33 -19.90 36.58
CA ILE A 685 -18.92 -19.62 35.20
C ILE A 685 -19.60 -18.31 34.78
N VAL A 686 -18.78 -17.30 34.49
CA VAL A 686 -19.24 -15.97 34.07
C VAL A 686 -19.25 -15.80 32.55
N ASP A 687 -18.51 -16.65 31.84
CA ASP A 687 -18.59 -16.75 30.38
C ASP A 687 -18.16 -18.15 29.88
N ILE A 688 -18.70 -18.59 28.74
CA ILE A 688 -18.42 -19.91 28.18
C ILE A 688 -18.31 -19.87 26.65
N SER A 689 -17.36 -20.62 26.09
CA SER A 689 -17.15 -20.84 24.65
C SER A 689 -16.90 -22.31 24.37
N ASN A 690 -16.95 -22.73 23.11
CA ASN A 690 -16.60 -24.09 22.68
C ASN A 690 -15.15 -24.53 23.01
N THR A 691 -14.23 -23.61 23.34
CA THR A 691 -12.85 -23.97 23.72
C THR A 691 -12.54 -23.76 25.20
N GLY A 692 -13.47 -23.23 25.99
CA GLY A 692 -13.25 -23.01 27.43
C GLY A 692 -14.17 -21.98 28.07
N CYS A 693 -13.98 -21.72 29.36
CA CYS A 693 -14.82 -20.79 30.13
C CYS A 693 -14.00 -19.79 30.98
N GLN A 694 -14.66 -18.80 31.57
CA GLN A 694 -14.11 -17.98 32.64
C GLN A 694 -14.78 -18.37 33.95
N VAL A 695 -13.95 -18.73 34.93
CA VAL A 695 -14.39 -19.17 36.25
C VAL A 695 -14.15 -18.07 37.26
N LYS A 696 -15.16 -17.76 38.06
CA LYS A 696 -15.13 -16.82 39.17
C LYS A 696 -15.29 -17.59 40.48
N THR A 697 -14.38 -17.40 41.42
CA THR A 697 -14.49 -17.99 42.77
C THR A 697 -13.92 -17.06 43.84
N ARG A 698 -14.28 -17.29 45.11
CA ARG A 698 -13.75 -16.53 46.25
C ARG A 698 -12.41 -17.09 46.77
N ARG A 699 -12.11 -18.36 46.48
CA ARG A 699 -10.87 -19.02 46.94
C ARG A 699 -9.87 -19.11 45.79
N ARG A 700 -8.58 -19.02 46.13
CA ARG A 700 -7.51 -19.14 45.14
C ARG A 700 -7.38 -20.59 44.66
N ILE A 701 -7.10 -20.78 43.37
CA ILE A 701 -6.84 -22.06 42.72
C ILE A 701 -5.33 -22.11 42.43
N ASP A 702 -4.62 -23.01 43.10
CA ASP A 702 -3.17 -23.18 42.97
C ASP A 702 -2.83 -24.46 42.17
N GLN A 703 -3.56 -24.73 41.08
CA GLN A 703 -3.40 -25.91 40.21
C GLN A 703 -3.60 -25.54 38.74
N ASP A 704 -2.76 -26.08 37.86
CA ASP A 704 -2.81 -25.79 36.41
C ASP A 704 -3.95 -26.52 35.68
N THR A 705 -4.43 -27.64 36.24
CA THR A 705 -5.54 -28.43 35.70
C THR A 705 -6.48 -28.81 36.84
N PHE A 706 -7.79 -28.66 36.64
CA PHE A 706 -8.82 -29.02 37.61
C PHE A 706 -10.12 -29.48 36.95
N LEU A 707 -11.03 -30.07 37.71
CA LEU A 707 -12.34 -30.49 37.23
C LEU A 707 -13.41 -29.49 37.65
N ILE A 708 -14.34 -29.19 36.73
CA ILE A 708 -15.54 -28.41 37.00
C ILE A 708 -16.75 -29.33 36.89
N GLU A 709 -17.62 -29.33 37.89
CA GLU A 709 -18.91 -30.02 37.90
C GLU A 709 -20.05 -29.00 37.80
N THR A 710 -20.94 -29.19 36.82
CA THR A 710 -22.18 -28.41 36.65
C THR A 710 -23.32 -29.02 37.46
N GLU A 711 -24.44 -28.30 37.61
CA GLU A 711 -25.63 -28.78 38.33
C GLU A 711 -26.16 -30.13 37.81
N ASP A 712 -25.95 -30.41 36.53
CA ASP A 712 -26.31 -31.68 35.88
C ASP A 712 -25.39 -32.87 36.27
N GLY A 713 -24.47 -32.68 37.21
CA GLY A 713 -23.52 -33.70 37.70
C GLY A 713 -22.37 -34.02 36.74
N LYS A 714 -22.21 -33.24 35.65
CA LYS A 714 -21.21 -33.52 34.61
C LYS A 714 -19.86 -32.89 34.94
N LYS A 715 -18.83 -33.72 35.08
CA LYS A 715 -17.44 -33.29 35.37
C LYS A 715 -16.65 -33.07 34.08
N THR A 716 -16.07 -31.87 33.93
CA THR A 716 -15.27 -31.48 32.77
C THR A 716 -13.88 -31.03 33.21
N SER A 717 -12.83 -31.57 32.58
CA SER A 717 -11.46 -31.15 32.83
C SER A 717 -11.13 -29.84 32.11
N VAL A 718 -10.56 -28.91 32.87
CA VAL A 718 -10.14 -27.61 32.37
C VAL A 718 -8.68 -27.32 32.73
N GLN A 719 -8.01 -26.65 31.81
CA GLN A 719 -6.64 -26.16 31.97
C GLN A 719 -6.64 -24.65 32.20
N LEU A 720 -5.88 -24.19 33.18
CA LEU A 720 -5.73 -22.79 33.54
C LEU A 720 -4.76 -22.07 32.60
N HIS A 721 -5.12 -20.86 32.13
CA HIS A 721 -4.26 -20.03 31.27
C HIS A 721 -3.86 -18.70 31.92
N TRP A 722 -4.75 -18.11 32.71
CA TRP A 722 -4.47 -16.86 33.42
C TRP A 722 -5.34 -16.71 34.66
N GLU A 723 -4.81 -15.99 35.66
CA GLU A 723 -5.47 -15.61 36.91
C GLU A 723 -5.57 -14.08 37.00
N LYS A 724 -6.70 -13.56 37.49
CA LYS A 724 -6.87 -12.13 37.82
C LYS A 724 -7.72 -11.96 39.08
N LYS A 725 -7.18 -11.29 40.10
CA LYS A 725 -7.92 -10.91 41.32
C LYS A 725 -8.65 -9.59 41.11
N LYS A 726 -9.93 -9.51 41.48
CA LYS A 726 -10.73 -8.28 41.49
C LYS A 726 -11.62 -8.25 42.74
N GLY A 727 -11.25 -7.42 43.70
CA GLY A 727 -11.92 -7.36 45.00
C GLY A 727 -11.80 -8.68 45.77
N ARG A 728 -12.93 -9.21 46.26
CA ARG A 728 -13.02 -10.49 47.01
C ARG A 728 -13.08 -11.74 46.10
N HIS A 729 -12.94 -11.59 44.78
CA HIS A 729 -13.06 -12.70 43.82
C HIS A 729 -11.81 -12.85 42.96
N TYR A 730 -11.53 -14.11 42.60
CA TYR A 730 -10.54 -14.52 41.62
C TYR A 730 -11.24 -14.92 40.33
N TYR A 731 -10.70 -14.48 39.20
CA TYR A 731 -11.15 -14.81 37.86
C TYR A 731 -10.08 -15.63 37.16
N TYR A 732 -10.47 -16.73 36.56
CA TYR A 732 -9.59 -17.66 35.88
C TYR A 732 -10.06 -17.85 34.44
N GLY A 733 -9.15 -17.68 33.48
CA GLY A 733 -9.41 -18.08 32.11
C GLY A 733 -8.97 -19.52 31.90
N THR A 734 -9.89 -20.37 31.45
CA THR A 734 -9.63 -21.80 31.26
C THR A 734 -9.90 -22.24 29.82
N SER A 735 -9.28 -23.38 29.43
CA SER A 735 -9.64 -24.15 28.23
C SER A 735 -10.14 -25.54 28.61
N PHE A 736 -11.03 -26.13 27.81
CA PHE A 736 -11.40 -27.53 27.99
C PHE A 736 -10.25 -28.45 27.55
N GLY A 737 -9.98 -29.52 28.29
CA GLY A 737 -8.95 -30.50 27.95
C GLY A 737 -9.23 -31.19 26.60
N SER A 738 -8.18 -31.41 25.80
CA SER A 738 -8.23 -31.79 24.38
C SER A 738 -8.83 -33.16 24.03
N ASN A 739 -9.51 -33.86 24.96
CA ASN A 739 -10.00 -35.22 24.74
C ASN A 739 -11.53 -35.42 24.83
N HIS A 740 -12.37 -34.39 24.98
CA HIS A 740 -13.83 -34.60 25.12
C HIS A 740 -14.77 -33.70 24.31
N ILE A 741 -14.32 -32.99 23.28
CA ILE A 741 -15.21 -32.22 22.37
C ILE A 741 -14.95 -32.59 20.90
N LYS A 742 -14.99 -33.88 20.58
CA LYS A 742 -15.13 -34.37 19.20
C LYS A 742 -16.41 -35.17 18.94
N ASN A 743 -17.12 -35.62 19.98
CA ASN A 743 -18.39 -36.33 19.83
C ASN A 743 -19.47 -35.59 20.63
N ARG A 744 -20.59 -35.26 19.96
CA ARG A 744 -21.80 -34.52 20.42
C ARG A 744 -21.85 -33.03 20.06
N ILE A 745 -21.77 -32.73 18.76
CA ILE A 745 -22.72 -31.84 18.08
C ILE A 745 -23.12 -32.61 16.81
N GLY A 746 -24.20 -33.37 16.92
CA GLY A 746 -24.57 -34.44 16.00
C GLY A 746 -25.59 -35.34 16.68
N ALA A 747 -26.73 -34.73 17.02
CA ALA A 747 -28.05 -35.30 17.30
C ALA A 747 -28.98 -34.13 17.54
#